data_AF-A0A6A5XSV1-F1
#
_entry.id   AF-A0A6A5XSV1-F1
#
_cell.length_a   1.000
_cell.length_b   1.000
_cell.length_c   1.000
_cell.angle_alpha   90.00
_cell.angle_beta   90.00
_cell.angle_gamma   90.00
#
_symmetry.space_group_name_H-M   'P 1'
#
loop_
_entity.id
_entity.type
_entity.pdbx_description
1 polymer ?
#
loop_
_entity_poly.entity_id
_entity_poly.type
_entity_poly.pdbx_seq_one_letter_code
_entity_poly.pdbx_strand_id
1 'polypeptide(L)'
;MGLPEKIETRLFINGEFAESSNGKTFDIHNPATLKLVAKAVHEASEEDTDRAVAAAKAAFPSWSALSPDQRAPYFKKLAALIREANDELGALEAASMGKPLGAFFDAYACASKWEHYSEVGYSVQGTTSVQTPGFINLTLRQPYGVVAAIIPWNVPLLFLASKLAPALIVGNTVVLKSSEKAPLTSAKLATLVQKAGFPPGVINIITGFGNVSGSILSHHMDVRALSFTGSGRTGRLIQAAAAKSNLKQVFLELGGKSPAVVFEDADLEAAVKETAYSIQWNSGQVCMANSRVYVQDTIAQKYIDLFKDQWKNVAIGDPLEKGTSHGPQADEVQHKTVLRYLEMGKQSGELLIGGSAPSDREGYYIQPTIFTNTPEDAQIMKEEVFGPVVNINVFKTEEEVLKKANDTEYGLYAAVYTKNIDRALRFAKGLEAGTIGVNCTSPTTGRDMPFGGYKSSGTGREGEPNYSLNNFLEIKTVCIKISTTATTPSATATATASEQMPGPCRYCARTGATCRIATPRRKRPYYHVTEEEYQCSMRILEHFFPDQELNLHNLRTIAKGIVNGTITGSVTQQTPPSHDQGSSGEEDDVPDAEAEAVVESVNDLHEPLGCLMRDSQGRFRYIGAHSEIPFNAAVCSIGDDSRKGSSIINPPKIGSYPPAMPTPSSSTGDSPLGEQFYLPSRETCDIYISKFLEHVHCTHWLYSIESFLGRVDQTYSSIVTENTCTSSWLCSLYAIFAIGSVTSGADEQDASSYGGLLSDEKSALDYVTMAKQLIPAVYDEADLDSIRALAIMSIVLENLCSRVSSYLYMGASIQMAYSLGLHRDQVPDESSTLEREQYRRLWWSLFILEQEVASRGGAPTLVDERMLKIATPLPSEQMLYPGMHTPLSWISTSVSLCRLKRDIIQTVYAERSNTSRTISFSTISNLLLSLQKWMQQIPPHLKHDVPVPPTHKRAVAVLHLQYWGSTILLCRPFLLHLVLSYATLGSSKKIWFERMGKTCIDAAQKSLAILQLMAADNNLSSFTAFDSTCILRIVMIFILAFGHTKLQHYRSNIEAALHLLKGMPQVGFCKMVTEETPMRLADLGLTFDNQPNTGVLLDDDLIAQLWGNLDPNFMTPLQTQQSLDLTFEDSGSFDLNSDMLQFTSLDDSIPIDPSQAYHGFGFQ
;
A
#
# COMPACT_ATOMS: atom_id res chain seq x y z
N MET A 1 35.80 -0.59 30.11
CA MET A 1 34.85 0.44 30.57
C MET A 1 35.08 0.70 32.04
N GLY A 2 34.72 1.89 32.52
CA GLY A 2 34.76 2.32 33.91
C GLY A 2 33.85 3.54 34.08
N LEU A 3 33.53 3.91 35.31
CA LEU A 3 32.74 5.12 35.56
C LEU A 3 33.54 6.38 35.18
N PRO A 4 32.88 7.43 34.64
CA PRO A 4 33.55 8.70 34.37
C PRO A 4 33.95 9.39 35.69
N GLU A 5 35.06 10.11 35.70
CA GLU A 5 35.56 10.84 36.89
C GLU A 5 34.56 11.86 37.46
N LYS A 6 33.64 12.35 36.60
CA LYS A 6 32.56 13.25 36.96
C LYS A 6 31.27 12.75 36.35
N ILE A 7 30.32 12.39 37.21
CA ILE A 7 28.95 12.03 36.86
C ILE A 7 28.11 13.30 36.98
N GLU A 8 27.23 13.57 35.99
CA GLU A 8 26.26 14.66 36.11
C GLU A 8 25.07 14.20 36.97
N THR A 9 24.67 15.04 37.91
CA THR A 9 23.71 14.71 38.98
C THR A 9 22.58 15.75 39.12
N ARG A 10 22.67 16.85 38.37
CA ARG A 10 21.73 17.99 38.39
C ARG A 10 20.53 17.77 37.48
N LEU A 11 19.50 18.60 37.68
CA LEU A 11 18.31 18.66 36.84
C LEU A 11 18.65 19.39 35.53
N PHE A 12 18.11 18.95 34.40
CA PHE A 12 18.24 19.65 33.13
C PHE A 12 16.94 20.38 32.80
N ILE A 13 16.94 21.70 32.98
CA ILE A 13 15.75 22.56 32.85
C ILE A 13 16.12 23.73 31.95
N ASN A 14 15.27 24.05 30.97
CA ASN A 14 15.47 25.16 30.05
C ASN A 14 16.84 25.17 29.32
N GLY A 15 17.42 24.00 29.03
CA GLY A 15 18.74 23.89 28.38
C GLY A 15 19.95 24.00 29.33
N GLU A 16 19.73 24.23 30.63
CA GLU A 16 20.78 24.41 31.64
C GLU A 16 20.74 23.32 32.73
N PHE A 17 21.86 23.15 33.44
CA PHE A 17 21.98 22.22 34.56
C PHE A 17 21.79 22.93 35.90
N ALA A 18 20.65 22.69 36.55
CA ALA A 18 20.22 23.35 37.78
C ALA A 18 20.20 22.40 38.98
N GLU A 19 20.55 22.93 40.14
CA GLU A 19 20.31 22.29 41.43
C GLU A 19 18.80 22.32 41.78
N SER A 20 18.37 21.39 42.64
CA SER A 20 17.02 21.39 43.23
C SER A 20 16.78 22.66 44.04
N SER A 21 15.64 23.34 43.83
CA SER A 21 15.36 24.65 44.45
C SER A 21 15.31 24.61 45.99
N ASN A 22 14.93 23.46 46.57
CA ASN A 22 14.89 23.24 48.02
C ASN A 22 16.15 22.53 48.56
N GLY A 23 17.18 22.35 47.73
CA GLY A 23 18.46 21.73 48.09
C GLY A 23 18.41 20.22 48.34
N LYS A 24 17.28 19.55 48.11
CA LYS A 24 17.18 18.10 48.34
C LYS A 24 17.97 17.31 47.31
N THR A 25 18.62 16.26 47.82
CA THR A 25 19.39 15.30 47.04
C THR A 25 19.30 13.91 47.65
N PHE A 26 19.65 12.89 46.87
CA PHE A 26 19.77 11.50 47.32
C PHE A 26 20.99 10.80 46.68
N ASP A 27 21.45 9.71 47.27
CA ASP A 27 22.70 9.03 46.89
C ASP A 27 22.43 7.70 46.19
N ILE A 28 22.98 7.52 44.98
CA ILE A 28 22.91 6.26 44.22
C ILE A 28 24.03 5.33 44.69
N HIS A 29 23.64 4.12 45.09
CA HIS A 29 24.53 3.06 45.53
C HIS A 29 24.46 1.88 44.56
N ASN A 30 25.58 1.21 44.31
CA ASN A 30 25.65 0.07 43.41
C ASN A 30 24.92 -1.14 44.04
N PRO A 31 23.85 -1.69 43.41
CA PRO A 31 23.09 -2.80 43.99
C PRO A 31 23.89 -4.11 44.12
N ALA A 32 25.02 -4.24 43.43
CA ALA A 32 25.91 -5.42 43.49
C ALA A 32 26.92 -5.36 44.64
N THR A 33 27.32 -4.16 45.08
CA THR A 33 28.43 -3.96 46.03
C THR A 33 28.11 -3.04 47.20
N LEU A 34 26.90 -2.46 47.23
CA LEU A 34 26.37 -1.50 48.21
C LEU A 34 27.21 -0.20 48.37
N LYS A 35 28.20 0.02 47.50
CA LYS A 35 29.08 1.20 47.52
C LYS A 35 28.43 2.38 46.80
N LEU A 36 28.71 3.59 47.30
CA LEU A 36 28.28 4.85 46.68
C LEU A 36 28.85 4.98 45.25
N VAL A 37 27.99 5.32 44.29
CA VAL A 37 28.31 5.52 42.86
C VAL A 37 28.22 6.99 42.48
N ALA A 38 27.11 7.63 42.82
CA ALA A 38 26.89 9.06 42.59
C ALA A 38 26.30 9.67 43.86
N LYS A 39 26.99 10.67 44.39
CA LYS A 39 26.55 11.44 45.55
C LYS A 39 25.68 12.61 45.10
N ALA A 40 24.69 12.97 45.92
CA ALA A 40 23.91 14.20 45.77
C ALA A 40 23.22 14.34 44.40
N VAL A 41 22.50 13.30 43.97
CA VAL A 41 21.57 13.39 42.83
C VAL A 41 20.39 14.27 43.24
N HIS A 42 20.15 15.35 42.49
CA HIS A 42 19.15 16.34 42.89
C HIS A 42 17.72 15.82 42.76
N GLU A 43 16.93 16.00 43.81
CA GLU A 43 15.51 15.67 43.83
C GLU A 43 14.70 16.90 43.36
N ALA A 44 14.11 16.81 42.17
CA ALA A 44 13.20 17.82 41.66
C ALA A 44 12.00 17.98 42.60
N SER A 45 11.89 19.19 43.15
CA SER A 45 10.75 19.62 43.95
C SER A 45 9.51 19.86 43.09
N GLU A 46 8.41 20.28 43.73
CA GLU A 46 7.24 20.82 43.04
C GLU A 46 7.61 22.05 42.21
N GLU A 47 8.33 23.02 42.80
CA GLU A 47 8.83 24.21 42.12
C GLU A 47 9.75 23.87 40.92
N ASP A 48 10.64 22.88 41.04
CA ASP A 48 11.49 22.45 39.91
C ASP A 48 10.69 21.78 38.80
N THR A 49 9.63 21.06 39.16
CA THR A 49 8.72 20.44 38.20
C THR A 49 7.90 21.49 37.46
N ASP A 50 7.40 22.49 38.18
CA ASP A 50 6.65 23.62 37.62
C ASP A 50 7.55 24.51 36.76
N ARG A 51 8.80 24.76 37.17
CA ARG A 51 9.85 25.42 36.35
C ARG A 51 10.10 24.67 35.05
N ALA A 52 10.19 23.33 35.09
CA ALA A 52 10.37 22.51 33.90
C ALA A 52 9.15 22.54 32.96
N VAL A 53 7.92 22.52 33.50
CA VAL A 53 6.70 22.66 32.69
C VAL A 53 6.56 24.08 32.13
N ALA A 54 6.92 25.12 32.88
CA ALA A 54 6.94 26.49 32.40
C ALA A 54 7.94 26.69 31.24
N ALA A 55 9.15 26.11 31.34
CA ALA A 55 10.14 26.11 30.26
C ALA A 55 9.62 25.38 29.01
N ALA A 56 9.03 24.20 29.18
CA ALA A 56 8.39 23.46 28.08
C ALA A 56 7.26 24.26 27.42
N LYS A 57 6.42 24.94 28.22
CA LYS A 57 5.30 25.77 27.75
C LYS A 57 5.78 27.03 27.01
N ALA A 58 6.89 27.63 27.44
CA ALA A 58 7.51 28.77 26.77
C ALA A 58 8.17 28.39 25.44
N ALA A 59 8.81 27.21 25.36
CA ALA A 59 9.44 26.70 24.15
C ALA A 59 8.46 26.17 23.09
N PHE A 60 7.26 25.72 23.51
CA PHE A 60 6.31 25.04 22.63
C PHE A 60 5.92 25.82 21.35
N PRO A 61 5.61 27.14 21.38
CA PRO A 61 5.23 27.86 20.16
C PRO A 61 6.33 27.86 19.09
N SER A 62 7.60 28.06 19.48
CA SER A 62 8.71 28.07 18.52
C SER A 62 9.05 26.67 18.01
N TRP A 63 8.97 25.64 18.85
CA TRP A 63 9.27 24.26 18.48
C TRP A 63 8.18 23.60 17.62
N SER A 64 6.91 23.89 17.90
CA SER A 64 5.77 23.37 17.12
C SER A 64 5.64 24.03 15.76
N ALA A 65 6.07 25.30 15.62
CA ALA A 65 6.09 26.02 14.35
C ALA A 65 7.16 25.53 13.35
N LEU A 66 8.16 24.75 13.80
CA LEU A 66 9.11 24.10 12.89
C LEU A 66 8.41 23.01 12.05
N SER A 67 8.97 22.72 10.88
CA SER A 67 8.61 21.52 10.12
C SER A 67 9.30 20.25 10.68
N PRO A 68 8.83 19.04 10.33
CA PRO A 68 9.50 17.79 10.72
C PRO A 68 10.98 17.71 10.31
N ASP A 69 11.32 18.15 9.10
CA ASP A 69 12.69 18.19 8.58
C ASP A 69 13.56 19.21 9.33
N GLN A 70 13.01 20.34 9.78
CA GLN A 70 13.72 21.29 10.65
C GLN A 70 13.97 20.72 12.06
N ARG A 71 13.14 19.78 12.54
CA ARG A 71 13.36 19.06 13.80
C ARG A 71 14.32 17.87 13.66
N ALA A 72 14.41 17.26 12.49
CA ALA A 72 15.19 16.03 12.26
C ALA A 72 16.72 16.13 12.53
N PRO A 73 17.45 17.21 12.19
CA PRO A 73 18.88 17.33 12.47
C PRO A 73 19.26 17.16 13.94
N TYR A 74 18.46 17.71 14.87
CA TYR A 74 18.70 17.57 16.31
C TYR A 74 18.63 16.09 16.75
N PHE A 75 17.72 15.32 16.15
CA PHE A 75 17.52 13.91 16.43
C PHE A 75 18.67 13.06 15.90
N LYS A 76 19.06 13.27 14.62
CA LYS A 76 20.17 12.53 13.99
C LYS A 76 21.50 12.82 14.69
N LYS A 77 21.75 14.07 15.08
CA LYS A 77 22.92 14.46 15.88
C LYS A 77 22.90 13.88 17.29
N LEU A 78 21.75 13.81 17.96
CA LEU A 78 21.60 13.14 19.25
C LEU A 78 21.83 11.62 19.13
N ALA A 79 21.31 10.97 18.08
CA ALA A 79 21.53 9.55 17.82
C ALA A 79 23.03 9.20 17.64
N ALA A 80 23.80 10.04 16.93
CA ALA A 80 25.26 9.91 16.84
C ALA A 80 25.94 10.02 18.23
N LEU A 81 25.65 11.10 18.97
CA LEU A 81 26.20 11.34 20.31
C LEU A 81 25.88 10.21 21.32
N ILE A 82 24.71 9.57 21.22
CA ILE A 82 24.34 8.40 22.05
C ILE A 82 25.22 7.19 21.72
N ARG A 83 25.50 6.94 20.43
CA ARG A 83 26.36 5.83 19.97
C ARG A 83 27.80 6.02 20.44
N GLU A 84 28.33 7.23 20.32
CA GLU A 84 29.65 7.61 20.85
C GLU A 84 29.73 7.40 22.38
N ALA A 85 28.65 7.67 23.11
CA ALA A 85 28.59 7.54 24.56
C ALA A 85 28.24 6.13 25.07
N ASN A 86 28.14 5.11 24.20
CA ASN A 86 27.66 3.76 24.55
C ASN A 86 28.34 3.18 25.81
N ASP A 87 29.68 3.18 25.84
CA ASP A 87 30.45 2.52 26.90
C ASP A 87 30.33 3.23 28.26
N GLU A 88 30.14 4.54 28.26
CA GLU A 88 29.91 5.34 29.45
C GLU A 88 28.48 5.17 29.97
N LEU A 89 27.49 5.19 29.06
CA LEU A 89 26.09 4.90 29.39
C LEU A 89 25.94 3.48 29.95
N GLY A 90 26.63 2.49 29.38
CA GLY A 90 26.66 1.12 29.88
C GLY A 90 27.28 1.02 31.27
N ALA A 91 28.43 1.68 31.50
CA ALA A 91 29.07 1.71 32.82
C ALA A 91 28.19 2.37 33.90
N LEU A 92 27.48 3.45 33.55
CA LEU A 92 26.53 4.11 34.46
C LEU A 92 25.33 3.22 34.79
N GLU A 93 24.74 2.54 33.79
CA GLU A 93 23.58 1.66 33.97
C GLU A 93 23.95 0.41 34.80
N ALA A 94 25.10 -0.20 34.50
CA ALA A 94 25.62 -1.36 35.23
C ALA A 94 25.95 -1.02 36.69
N ALA A 95 26.56 0.14 36.94
CA ALA A 95 26.91 0.55 38.30
C ALA A 95 25.70 1.02 39.12
N SER A 96 24.67 1.64 38.52
CA SER A 96 23.54 2.22 39.27
C SER A 96 22.33 1.30 39.40
N MET A 97 21.98 0.53 38.36
CA MET A 97 20.80 -0.35 38.35
C MET A 97 21.16 -1.84 38.36
N GLY A 98 22.40 -2.18 37.99
CA GLY A 98 22.90 -3.56 38.07
C GLY A 98 22.68 -4.40 36.81
N LYS A 99 22.34 -3.79 35.67
CA LYS A 99 22.28 -4.48 34.37
C LYS A 99 23.69 -4.89 33.93
N PRO A 100 23.98 -6.19 33.69
CA PRO A 100 25.32 -6.61 33.26
C PRO A 100 25.71 -6.00 31.92
N LEU A 101 26.96 -5.52 31.79
CA LEU A 101 27.48 -4.88 30.57
C LEU A 101 27.32 -5.75 29.32
N GLY A 102 27.45 -7.09 29.44
CA GLY A 102 27.25 -8.03 28.34
C GLY A 102 25.80 -8.11 27.81
N ALA A 103 24.84 -7.53 28.52
CA ALA A 103 23.43 -7.40 28.11
C ALA A 103 23.02 -5.94 27.81
N PHE A 104 23.96 -4.99 27.85
CA PHE A 104 23.67 -3.58 27.58
C PHE A 104 23.56 -3.30 26.08
N PHE A 105 22.32 -3.10 25.63
CA PHE A 105 21.97 -2.72 24.24
C PHE A 105 21.26 -1.36 24.19
N ASP A 106 20.91 -0.81 25.36
CA ASP A 106 19.99 0.30 25.55
C ASP A 106 20.38 1.55 24.76
N ALA A 107 21.68 1.89 24.68
CA ALA A 107 22.16 3.06 23.95
C ALA A 107 21.95 2.93 22.43
N TYR A 108 22.26 1.78 21.82
CA TYR A 108 22.00 1.54 20.40
C TYR A 108 20.50 1.54 20.08
N ALA A 109 19.67 0.96 20.95
CA ALA A 109 18.23 0.98 20.79
C ALA A 109 17.64 2.40 20.93
N CYS A 110 18.15 3.18 21.90
CA CYS A 110 17.82 4.59 22.09
C CYS A 110 18.16 5.41 20.83
N ALA A 111 19.40 5.33 20.34
CA ALA A 111 19.85 6.01 19.12
C ALA A 111 19.02 5.61 17.89
N SER A 112 18.73 4.32 17.71
CA SER A 112 17.92 3.83 16.59
C SER A 112 16.49 4.38 16.60
N LYS A 113 15.90 4.64 17.79
CA LYS A 113 14.58 5.27 17.89
C LYS A 113 14.63 6.77 17.59
N TRP A 114 15.65 7.50 18.04
CA TRP A 114 15.85 8.90 17.66
C TRP A 114 16.03 9.05 16.13
N GLU A 115 16.83 8.19 15.53
CA GLU A 115 17.07 8.17 14.08
C GLU A 115 15.80 7.83 13.30
N HIS A 116 15.10 6.74 13.63
CA HIS A 116 13.81 6.39 13.00
C HIS A 116 12.78 7.52 13.10
N TYR A 117 12.57 8.07 14.30
CA TYR A 117 11.57 9.12 14.47
C TYR A 117 11.94 10.44 13.81
N SER A 118 13.21 10.65 13.41
CA SER A 118 13.61 11.84 12.65
C SER A 118 13.05 11.89 11.22
N GLU A 119 12.64 10.75 10.65
CA GLU A 119 12.29 10.65 9.22
C GLU A 119 10.78 10.53 8.95
N VAL A 120 9.97 10.36 10.00
CA VAL A 120 8.55 9.96 9.87
C VAL A 120 7.55 11.04 10.26
N GLY A 121 7.99 12.24 10.67
CA GLY A 121 7.08 13.28 11.16
C GLY A 121 6.01 13.73 10.14
N TYR A 122 6.30 13.63 8.84
CA TYR A 122 5.33 13.90 7.76
C TYR A 122 4.26 12.80 7.57
N SER A 123 4.33 11.66 8.29
CA SER A 123 3.25 10.66 8.32
C SER A 123 2.05 11.10 9.16
N VAL A 124 2.19 12.20 9.92
CA VAL A 124 1.12 12.82 10.68
C VAL A 124 0.21 13.60 9.73
N GLN A 125 -0.88 12.96 9.31
CA GLN A 125 -1.86 13.53 8.38
C GLN A 125 -3.27 13.58 8.96
N GLY A 126 -4.00 14.64 8.60
CA GLY A 126 -5.40 14.84 8.94
C GLY A 126 -6.38 14.08 8.04
N THR A 127 -7.69 14.33 8.22
CA THR A 127 -8.77 13.79 7.39
C THR A 127 -9.77 14.87 7.01
N THR A 128 -10.23 14.88 5.76
CA THR A 128 -11.31 15.76 5.27
C THR A 128 -12.65 15.02 5.25
N SER A 129 -13.77 15.76 5.31
CA SER A 129 -15.12 15.21 5.16
C SER A 129 -16.11 16.27 4.69
N VAL A 130 -16.82 15.99 3.60
CA VAL A 130 -17.89 16.83 3.02
C VAL A 130 -19.29 16.26 3.27
N GLN A 131 -19.43 15.33 4.22
CA GLN A 131 -20.69 14.61 4.51
C GLN A 131 -21.76 15.47 5.20
N THR A 132 -21.45 16.71 5.60
CA THR A 132 -22.39 17.63 6.28
C THR A 132 -22.81 18.72 5.30
N PRO A 133 -24.08 18.76 4.84
CA PRO A 133 -24.52 19.74 3.84
C PRO A 133 -24.27 21.20 4.27
N GLY A 134 -23.64 21.98 3.40
CA GLY A 134 -23.26 23.38 3.66
C GLY A 134 -21.98 23.57 4.49
N PHE A 135 -21.25 22.49 4.79
CA PHE A 135 -19.97 22.56 5.51
C PHE A 135 -18.87 21.75 4.81
N ILE A 136 -17.64 22.28 4.82
CA ILE A 136 -16.43 21.46 4.69
C ILE A 136 -15.93 21.19 6.11
N ASN A 137 -15.81 19.92 6.48
CA ASN A 137 -15.15 19.52 7.71
C ASN A 137 -13.73 19.03 7.40
N LEU A 138 -12.78 19.32 8.27
CA LEU A 138 -11.45 18.72 8.27
C LEU A 138 -10.97 18.47 9.70
N THR A 139 -10.03 17.54 9.87
CA THR A 139 -9.36 17.30 11.15
C THR A 139 -7.89 17.68 11.05
N LEU A 140 -7.44 18.54 11.97
CA LEU A 140 -6.02 18.84 12.17
C LEU A 140 -5.48 17.91 13.25
N ARG A 141 -4.31 17.30 13.00
CA ARG A 141 -3.59 16.52 14.01
C ARG A 141 -2.47 17.36 14.57
N GLN A 142 -2.67 17.92 15.75
CA GLN A 142 -1.78 18.92 16.33
C GLN A 142 -1.10 18.37 17.59
N PRO A 143 0.15 18.76 17.92
CA PRO A 143 0.75 18.41 19.20
C PRO A 143 -0.11 18.92 20.37
N TYR A 144 -0.16 18.13 21.44
CA TYR A 144 -0.86 18.44 22.69
C TYR A 144 -0.33 19.70 23.39
N GLY A 145 0.94 20.07 23.18
CA GLY A 145 1.61 21.17 23.89
C GLY A 145 2.76 20.64 24.73
N VAL A 146 2.70 20.87 26.05
CA VAL A 146 3.58 20.21 27.01
C VAL A 146 3.07 18.81 27.30
N VAL A 147 3.94 17.81 27.12
CA VAL A 147 3.68 16.42 27.51
C VAL A 147 4.67 15.95 28.57
N ALA A 148 4.21 15.09 29.46
CA ALA A 148 5.03 14.47 30.49
C ALA A 148 5.44 13.05 30.08
N ALA A 149 6.69 12.69 30.32
CA ALA A 149 7.17 11.32 30.19
C ALA A 149 7.66 10.84 31.56
N ILE A 150 7.18 9.69 32.03
CA ILE A 150 7.63 9.08 33.29
C ILE A 150 8.13 7.67 32.96
N ILE A 151 9.43 7.46 33.14
CA ILE A 151 10.11 6.21 32.74
C ILE A 151 10.48 5.34 33.95
N PRO A 152 10.53 4.00 33.78
CA PRO A 152 10.98 3.07 34.79
C PRO A 152 12.51 3.07 34.84
N TRP A 153 13.04 2.29 35.77
CA TRP A 153 14.47 2.13 36.02
C TRP A 153 15.12 0.97 35.26
N ASN A 154 14.37 0.03 34.67
CA ASN A 154 14.93 -1.22 34.17
C ASN A 154 15.51 -1.16 32.73
N VAL A 155 15.01 -0.26 31.87
CA VAL A 155 15.53 0.01 30.51
C VAL A 155 15.37 1.51 30.19
N PRO A 156 15.94 2.42 31.00
CA PRO A 156 15.55 3.82 31.03
C PRO A 156 15.79 4.54 29.69
N LEU A 157 16.93 4.34 29.05
CA LEU A 157 17.25 4.97 27.75
C LEU A 157 16.30 4.54 26.61
N LEU A 158 15.81 3.29 26.64
CA LEU A 158 14.84 2.80 25.66
C LEU A 158 13.49 3.49 25.84
N PHE A 159 12.92 3.44 27.05
CA PHE A 159 11.63 4.08 27.34
C PHE A 159 11.68 5.60 27.24
N LEU A 160 12.86 6.20 27.43
CA LEU A 160 13.11 7.61 27.14
C LEU A 160 12.92 7.88 25.65
N ALA A 161 13.62 7.17 24.76
CA ALA A 161 13.51 7.42 23.31
C ALA A 161 12.12 7.05 22.75
N SER A 162 11.52 5.94 23.21
CA SER A 162 10.15 5.52 22.81
C SER A 162 9.06 6.54 23.15
N LYS A 163 9.31 7.44 24.12
CA LYS A 163 8.38 8.51 24.52
C LYS A 163 8.78 9.87 23.95
N LEU A 164 10.05 10.28 24.08
CA LEU A 164 10.48 11.63 23.71
C LEU A 164 10.52 11.82 22.20
N ALA A 165 11.17 10.92 21.45
CA ALA A 165 11.34 11.11 20.01
C ALA A 165 9.98 11.24 19.25
N PRO A 166 8.97 10.35 19.45
CA PRO A 166 7.68 10.52 18.80
C PRO A 166 6.89 11.74 19.31
N ALA A 167 7.03 12.15 20.58
CA ALA A 167 6.40 13.37 21.07
C ALA A 167 7.00 14.63 20.44
N LEU A 168 8.32 14.68 20.33
CA LEU A 168 9.08 15.84 19.87
C LEU A 168 8.96 16.05 18.35
N ILE A 169 8.96 14.99 17.53
CA ILE A 169 8.95 15.15 16.06
C ILE A 169 7.63 15.75 15.56
N VAL A 170 6.53 15.48 16.28
CA VAL A 170 5.21 16.06 15.99
C VAL A 170 5.01 17.45 16.63
N GLY A 171 6.04 17.99 17.28
CA GLY A 171 6.09 19.37 17.77
C GLY A 171 5.71 19.60 19.23
N ASN A 172 5.51 18.55 20.05
CA ASN A 172 5.36 18.75 21.51
C ASN A 172 6.69 19.15 22.15
N THR A 173 6.63 19.74 23.33
CA THR A 173 7.78 19.88 24.25
C THR A 173 7.59 18.95 25.44
N VAL A 174 8.70 18.45 25.99
CA VAL A 174 8.65 17.31 26.94
C VAL A 174 9.29 17.65 28.27
N VAL A 175 8.60 17.28 29.35
CA VAL A 175 9.20 17.13 30.69
C VAL A 175 9.30 15.64 31.02
N LEU A 176 10.52 15.12 31.01
CA LEU A 176 10.84 13.75 31.41
C LEU A 176 11.15 13.72 32.90
N LYS A 177 10.50 12.82 33.65
CA LYS A 177 10.93 12.41 34.99
C LYS A 177 11.58 11.03 34.92
N SER A 178 12.91 10.98 35.10
CA SER A 178 13.66 9.73 35.22
C SER A 178 13.45 9.08 36.59
N SER A 179 13.44 7.76 36.66
CA SER A 179 13.28 7.06 37.94
C SER A 179 14.46 7.31 38.86
N GLU A 180 14.14 7.60 40.11
CA GLU A 180 15.05 7.72 41.26
C GLU A 180 16.01 6.53 41.44
N LYS A 181 15.70 5.34 40.90
CA LYS A 181 16.59 4.17 40.98
C LYS A 181 17.64 4.09 39.86
N ALA A 182 17.39 4.74 38.71
CA ALA A 182 18.31 4.73 37.56
C ALA A 182 18.36 6.10 36.85
N PRO A 183 18.78 7.18 37.55
CA PRO A 183 18.77 8.53 36.97
C PRO A 183 20.00 8.82 36.09
N LEU A 184 21.12 8.14 36.30
CA LEU A 184 22.43 8.58 35.80
C LEU A 184 22.56 8.53 34.28
N THR A 185 21.97 7.54 33.61
CA THR A 185 21.94 7.47 32.14
C THR A 185 21.03 8.53 31.53
N SER A 186 19.96 8.95 32.23
CA SER A 186 19.11 10.08 31.82
C SER A 186 19.82 11.43 32.01
N ALA A 187 20.53 11.62 33.12
CA ALA A 187 21.35 12.82 33.37
C ALA A 187 22.52 12.91 32.37
N LYS A 188 23.18 11.79 32.05
CA LYS A 188 24.17 11.73 30.97
C LYS A 188 23.57 12.11 29.63
N LEU A 189 22.39 11.59 29.29
CA LEU A 189 21.71 11.94 28.03
C LEU A 189 21.39 13.43 27.94
N ALA A 190 21.05 14.11 29.04
CA ALA A 190 20.86 15.55 29.04
C ALA A 190 22.11 16.31 28.53
N THR A 191 23.32 15.85 28.86
CA THR A 191 24.57 16.44 28.33
C THR A 191 24.69 16.26 26.81
N LEU A 192 24.11 15.18 26.26
CA LEU A 192 24.09 14.88 24.83
C LEU A 192 22.98 15.68 24.12
N VAL A 193 21.84 15.91 24.78
CA VAL A 193 20.77 16.81 24.31
C VAL A 193 21.29 18.24 24.17
N GLN A 194 22.02 18.74 25.17
CA GLN A 194 22.66 20.06 25.13
C GLN A 194 23.70 20.15 24.00
N LYS A 195 24.55 19.13 23.82
CA LYS A 195 25.51 19.04 22.70
C LYS A 195 24.83 18.93 21.33
N ALA A 196 23.70 18.22 21.24
CA ALA A 196 22.90 18.15 20.02
C ALA A 196 22.36 19.53 19.63
N GLY A 197 22.03 20.37 20.62
CA GLY A 197 21.65 21.76 20.44
C GLY A 197 20.13 21.97 20.35
N PHE A 198 19.33 21.07 20.93
CA PHE A 198 17.88 21.29 21.07
C PHE A 198 17.61 22.65 21.73
N PRO A 199 16.63 23.44 21.25
CA PRO A 199 16.35 24.75 21.83
C PRO A 199 16.00 24.68 23.33
N PRO A 200 16.38 25.68 24.13
CA PRO A 200 16.02 25.79 25.55
C PRO A 200 14.54 25.47 25.81
N GLY A 201 14.30 24.58 26.77
CA GLY A 201 12.95 24.20 27.22
C GLY A 201 12.26 23.14 26.36
N VAL A 202 12.74 22.80 25.17
CA VAL A 202 12.11 21.77 24.31
C VAL A 202 12.17 20.38 24.95
N ILE A 203 13.30 20.06 25.58
CA ILE A 203 13.50 18.87 26.40
C ILE A 203 13.93 19.32 27.79
N ASN A 204 13.21 18.87 28.82
CA ASN A 204 13.60 19.03 30.22
C ASN A 204 13.69 17.63 30.84
N ILE A 205 14.78 17.34 31.55
CA ILE A 205 15.02 16.05 32.21
C ILE A 205 15.20 16.30 33.70
N ILE A 206 14.17 15.94 34.47
CA ILE A 206 14.16 16.03 35.93
C ILE A 206 14.27 14.64 36.56
N THR A 207 14.82 14.59 37.77
CA THR A 207 15.03 13.38 38.57
C THR A 207 14.35 13.57 39.92
N GLY A 208 13.80 12.52 40.54
CA GLY A 208 13.21 12.60 41.89
C GLY A 208 12.20 11.50 42.16
N PHE A 209 11.62 11.44 43.37
CA PHE A 209 10.73 10.35 43.75
C PHE A 209 9.34 10.42 43.09
N GLY A 210 8.72 9.26 42.86
CA GLY A 210 7.42 9.16 42.19
C GLY A 210 6.25 9.86 42.89
N ASN A 211 6.32 10.07 44.20
CA ASN A 211 5.33 10.78 45.00
C ASN A 211 5.53 12.30 45.06
N VAL A 212 6.66 12.81 44.56
CA VAL A 212 6.94 14.25 44.43
C VAL A 212 6.73 14.64 42.97
N SER A 213 7.79 14.87 42.18
CA SER A 213 7.72 15.31 40.77
C SER A 213 6.86 14.40 39.87
N GLY A 214 6.82 13.09 40.14
CA GLY A 214 5.92 12.16 39.44
C GLY A 214 4.43 12.39 39.74
N SER A 215 4.09 12.76 40.98
CA SER A 215 2.73 13.17 41.35
C SER A 215 2.39 14.50 40.69
N ILE A 216 3.26 15.50 40.84
CA ILE A 216 3.07 16.83 40.26
C ILE A 216 2.78 16.74 38.77
N LEU A 217 3.63 16.08 37.95
CA LEU A 217 3.39 15.90 36.51
C LEU A 217 2.03 15.25 36.19
N SER A 218 1.54 14.33 37.03
CA SER A 218 0.26 13.66 36.83
C SER A 218 -0.96 14.56 37.09
N HIS A 219 -0.86 15.54 38.00
CA HIS A 219 -1.94 16.51 38.27
C HIS A 219 -1.67 17.94 37.79
N HIS A 220 -0.50 18.25 37.23
CA HIS A 220 -0.14 19.59 36.78
C HIS A 220 -1.10 20.06 35.67
N MET A 221 -1.56 21.30 35.77
CA MET A 221 -2.68 21.80 34.95
C MET A 221 -2.29 22.15 33.52
N ASP A 222 -1.01 22.40 33.22
CA ASP A 222 -0.51 22.65 31.86
C ASP A 222 -0.03 21.41 31.10
N VAL A 223 0.20 20.28 31.76
CA VAL A 223 0.54 19.02 31.08
C VAL A 223 -0.72 18.50 30.37
N ARG A 224 -0.65 18.25 29.05
CA ARG A 224 -1.82 17.89 28.21
C ARG A 224 -1.90 16.40 27.87
N ALA A 225 -0.76 15.73 27.77
CA ALA A 225 -0.67 14.27 27.72
C ALA A 225 0.47 13.76 28.62
N LEU A 226 0.37 12.53 29.10
CA LEU A 226 1.37 11.88 29.95
C LEU A 226 1.55 10.42 29.51
N SER A 227 2.79 10.03 29.19
CA SER A 227 3.15 8.64 28.93
C SER A 227 3.96 8.07 30.11
N PHE A 228 3.44 7.03 30.74
CA PHE A 228 4.02 6.34 31.90
C PHE A 228 4.36 4.89 31.55
N THR A 229 5.53 4.44 32.00
CA THR A 229 5.85 3.00 32.03
C THR A 229 6.22 2.56 33.44
N GLY A 230 5.64 1.47 33.94
CA GLY A 230 5.92 0.93 35.28
C GLY A 230 4.77 0.14 35.91
N SER A 231 4.70 0.11 37.25
CA SER A 231 3.73 -0.75 37.95
C SER A 231 2.26 -0.34 37.70
N GLY A 232 1.36 -1.31 37.55
CA GLY A 232 -0.08 -1.07 37.39
C GLY A 232 -0.73 -0.37 38.59
N ARG A 233 -0.15 -0.47 39.80
CA ARG A 233 -0.56 0.35 40.96
C ARG A 233 -0.32 1.84 40.71
N THR A 234 0.86 2.18 40.20
CA THR A 234 1.23 3.57 39.88
C THR A 234 0.46 4.08 38.66
N GLY A 235 0.26 3.25 37.63
CA GLY A 235 -0.56 3.61 36.46
C GLY A 235 -1.98 4.03 36.85
N ARG A 236 -2.64 3.26 37.73
CA ARG A 236 -3.96 3.62 38.28
C ARG A 236 -3.96 4.93 39.08
N LEU A 237 -2.91 5.21 39.84
CA LEU A 237 -2.78 6.49 40.57
C LEU A 237 -2.60 7.67 39.62
N ILE A 238 -1.76 7.54 38.58
CA ILE A 238 -1.53 8.56 37.56
C ILE A 238 -2.82 8.84 36.78
N GLN A 239 -3.55 7.80 36.36
CA GLN A 239 -4.81 7.96 35.64
C GLN A 239 -5.90 8.60 36.52
N ALA A 240 -5.94 8.27 37.82
CA ALA A 240 -6.82 8.95 38.78
C ALA A 240 -6.42 10.41 39.04
N ALA A 241 -5.13 10.76 39.01
CA ALA A 241 -4.64 12.12 39.16
C ALA A 241 -4.90 12.98 37.91
N ALA A 242 -4.75 12.41 36.72
CA ALA A 242 -5.16 13.02 35.45
C ALA A 242 -6.67 13.29 35.43
N ALA A 243 -7.48 12.30 35.82
CA ALA A 243 -8.94 12.44 35.90
C ALA A 243 -9.41 13.50 36.92
N LYS A 244 -8.67 13.68 38.03
CA LYS A 244 -8.96 14.68 39.07
C LYS A 244 -8.47 16.10 38.77
N SER A 245 -7.62 16.30 37.76
CA SER A 245 -6.97 17.59 37.48
C SER A 245 -7.55 18.26 36.25
N ASN A 246 -7.10 17.86 35.06
CA ASN A 246 -7.38 18.54 33.79
C ASN A 246 -7.77 17.58 32.65
N LEU A 247 -8.06 16.31 32.97
CA LEU A 247 -8.39 15.25 31.99
C LEU A 247 -7.30 15.03 30.92
N LYS A 248 -6.02 15.31 31.25
CA LYS A 248 -4.86 15.00 30.39
C LYS A 248 -4.91 13.55 29.91
N GLN A 249 -4.53 13.31 28.65
CA GLN A 249 -4.48 11.95 28.11
C GLN A 249 -3.38 11.14 28.81
N VAL A 250 -3.64 9.86 29.10
CA VAL A 250 -2.71 8.99 29.83
C VAL A 250 -2.46 7.70 29.05
N PHE A 251 -1.21 7.50 28.68
CA PHE A 251 -0.71 6.31 28.01
C PHE A 251 0.09 5.48 29.02
N LEU A 252 -0.25 4.20 29.13
CA LEU A 252 0.21 3.31 30.17
C LEU A 252 0.84 2.07 29.54
N GLU A 253 2.13 1.86 29.75
CA GLU A 253 2.82 0.61 29.46
C GLU A 253 3.18 -0.05 30.80
N LEU A 254 2.48 -1.12 31.15
CA LEU A 254 2.51 -1.69 32.50
C LEU A 254 3.12 -3.09 32.52
N GLY A 255 3.21 -3.64 33.72
CA GLY A 255 3.74 -4.98 33.96
C GLY A 255 2.98 -6.12 33.27
N GLY A 256 3.52 -7.32 33.39
CA GLY A 256 2.98 -8.52 32.73
C GLY A 256 3.08 -9.80 33.55
N LYS A 257 2.29 -10.79 33.13
CA LYS A 257 2.35 -12.18 33.61
C LYS A 257 2.38 -13.16 32.43
N SER A 258 3.29 -12.87 31.51
CA SER A 258 3.36 -13.44 30.17
C SER A 258 3.44 -14.97 30.19
N PRO A 259 2.48 -15.70 29.61
CA PRO A 259 2.55 -17.15 29.48
C PRO A 259 3.44 -17.55 28.29
N ALA A 260 4.20 -18.63 28.43
CA ALA A 260 4.71 -19.41 27.31
C ALA A 260 4.06 -20.81 27.32
N VAL A 261 3.57 -21.28 26.18
CA VAL A 261 2.95 -22.62 26.05
C VAL A 261 3.81 -23.50 25.15
N VAL A 262 4.21 -24.68 25.63
CA VAL A 262 5.11 -25.61 24.93
C VAL A 262 4.41 -26.95 24.69
N PHE A 263 4.13 -27.23 23.42
CA PHE A 263 3.53 -28.50 22.97
C PHE A 263 4.59 -29.57 22.67
N GLU A 264 4.19 -30.84 22.68
CA GLU A 264 5.08 -31.99 22.49
C GLU A 264 5.80 -32.04 21.13
N ASP A 265 5.21 -31.44 20.10
CA ASP A 265 5.80 -31.33 18.77
C ASP A 265 6.73 -30.12 18.61
N ALA A 266 6.93 -29.30 19.65
CA ALA A 266 7.85 -28.16 19.63
C ALA A 266 9.31 -28.55 19.32
N ASP A 267 10.14 -27.57 18.99
CA ASP A 267 11.58 -27.70 19.24
C ASP A 267 11.82 -27.49 20.74
N LEU A 268 12.02 -28.59 21.47
CA LEU A 268 12.10 -28.56 22.92
C LEU A 268 13.35 -27.84 23.43
N GLU A 269 14.48 -28.05 22.76
CA GLU A 269 15.77 -27.51 23.17
C GLU A 269 15.86 -26.01 22.85
N ALA A 270 15.29 -25.54 21.74
CA ALA A 270 15.08 -24.12 21.49
C ALA A 270 14.09 -23.50 22.48
N ALA A 271 12.93 -24.13 22.71
CA ALA A 271 11.90 -23.62 23.62
C ALA A 271 12.44 -23.44 25.05
N VAL A 272 13.16 -24.43 25.60
CA VAL A 272 13.82 -24.32 26.91
C VAL A 272 14.81 -23.16 26.93
N LYS A 273 15.73 -23.10 25.96
CA LYS A 273 16.78 -22.06 25.92
C LYS A 273 16.21 -20.65 25.90
N GLU A 274 15.21 -20.40 25.07
CA GLU A 274 14.62 -19.07 24.89
C GLU A 274 13.74 -18.65 26.08
N THR A 275 12.93 -19.56 26.63
CA THR A 275 12.11 -19.26 27.80
C THR A 275 12.94 -19.11 29.08
N ALA A 276 14.01 -19.88 29.25
CA ALA A 276 14.98 -19.69 30.34
C ALA A 276 15.73 -18.36 30.22
N TYR A 277 16.09 -17.93 28.99
CA TYR A 277 16.69 -16.63 28.75
C TYR A 277 15.71 -15.47 29.02
N SER A 278 14.45 -15.60 28.60
CA SER A 278 13.39 -14.59 28.78
C SER A 278 13.24 -14.11 30.24
N ILE A 279 13.29 -15.04 31.20
CA ILE A 279 13.15 -14.77 32.63
C ILE A 279 14.49 -14.63 33.37
N GLN A 280 15.62 -15.01 32.77
CA GLN A 280 16.96 -14.64 33.23
C GLN A 280 17.29 -13.17 32.88
N TRP A 281 16.88 -12.70 31.70
CA TRP A 281 17.33 -11.42 31.14
C TRP A 281 17.03 -10.23 32.07
N ASN A 282 18.02 -9.35 32.23
CA ASN A 282 18.03 -8.26 33.22
C ASN A 282 17.68 -8.73 34.67
N SER A 283 18.05 -9.95 35.03
CA SER A 283 17.70 -10.64 36.28
C SER A 283 16.18 -10.69 36.52
N GLY A 284 15.40 -10.93 35.46
CA GLY A 284 13.93 -11.03 35.46
C GLY A 284 13.18 -9.69 35.63
N GLN A 285 13.89 -8.56 35.62
CA GLN A 285 13.32 -7.22 35.79
C GLN A 285 12.80 -6.67 34.45
N VAL A 286 11.86 -7.41 33.85
CA VAL A 286 11.39 -7.26 32.46
C VAL A 286 9.88 -7.54 32.41
N CYS A 287 9.09 -6.54 32.00
CA CYS A 287 7.61 -6.60 32.00
C CYS A 287 7.03 -7.70 31.09
N MET A 288 7.75 -8.10 30.05
CA MET A 288 7.33 -9.13 29.09
C MET A 288 7.85 -10.55 29.40
N ALA A 289 8.67 -10.75 30.44
CA ALA A 289 9.30 -12.03 30.74
C ALA A 289 8.30 -13.18 31.01
N ASN A 290 8.65 -14.39 30.56
CA ASN A 290 7.82 -15.59 30.70
C ASN A 290 7.86 -16.16 32.13
N SER A 291 7.25 -15.45 33.08
CA SER A 291 7.13 -15.88 34.49
C SER A 291 6.06 -16.96 34.75
N ARG A 292 5.28 -17.31 33.71
CA ARG A 292 4.47 -18.53 33.63
C ARG A 292 4.86 -19.33 32.39
N VAL A 293 5.14 -20.61 32.56
CA VAL A 293 5.33 -21.58 31.48
C VAL A 293 4.32 -22.71 31.67
N TYR A 294 3.69 -23.12 30.58
CA TYR A 294 2.82 -24.29 30.53
C TYR A 294 3.38 -25.31 29.55
N VAL A 295 3.58 -26.55 29.99
CA VAL A 295 4.21 -27.62 29.21
C VAL A 295 3.30 -28.84 29.11
N GLN A 296 3.23 -29.46 27.93
CA GLN A 296 2.40 -30.64 27.72
C GLN A 296 2.94 -31.84 28.53
N ASP A 297 2.03 -32.62 29.14
CA ASP A 297 2.40 -33.69 30.08
C ASP A 297 3.34 -34.76 29.51
N THR A 298 3.26 -35.07 28.22
CA THR A 298 4.14 -35.99 27.50
C THR A 298 5.61 -35.56 27.43
N ILE A 299 5.92 -34.27 27.58
CA ILE A 299 7.30 -33.71 27.52
C ILE A 299 7.75 -32.99 28.79
N ALA A 300 6.85 -32.77 29.76
CA ALA A 300 7.07 -31.91 30.93
C ALA A 300 8.36 -32.22 31.71
N GLN A 301 8.65 -33.49 32.00
CA GLN A 301 9.86 -33.86 32.75
C GLN A 301 11.15 -33.49 32.00
N LYS A 302 11.25 -33.80 30.69
CA LYS A 302 12.43 -33.47 29.88
C LYS A 302 12.60 -31.95 29.77
N TYR A 303 11.51 -31.18 29.64
CA TYR A 303 11.55 -29.73 29.66
C TYR A 303 12.13 -29.21 30.99
N ILE A 304 11.58 -29.66 32.12
CA ILE A 304 11.97 -29.21 33.46
C ILE A 304 13.44 -29.48 33.75
N ASP A 305 13.96 -30.66 33.38
CA ASP A 305 15.36 -31.00 33.67
C ASP A 305 16.35 -30.25 32.77
N LEU A 306 16.04 -30.05 31.49
CA LEU A 306 16.82 -29.18 30.61
C LEU A 306 16.80 -27.72 31.11
N PHE A 307 15.66 -27.22 31.60
CA PHE A 307 15.54 -25.85 32.14
C PHE A 307 16.37 -25.68 33.41
N LYS A 308 16.38 -26.68 34.32
CA LYS A 308 17.30 -26.69 35.48
C LYS A 308 18.75 -26.61 35.03
N ASP A 309 19.17 -27.41 34.04
CA ASP A 309 20.56 -27.44 33.58
C ASP A 309 21.01 -26.13 32.92
N GLN A 310 20.11 -25.48 32.18
CA GLN A 310 20.32 -24.14 31.62
C GLN A 310 20.48 -23.06 32.72
N TRP A 311 19.84 -23.21 33.88
CA TRP A 311 19.88 -22.24 34.98
C TRP A 311 20.93 -22.53 36.07
N LYS A 312 21.38 -23.78 36.26
CA LYS A 312 22.45 -24.15 37.22
C LYS A 312 23.76 -23.39 37.00
N ASN A 313 24.05 -22.97 35.77
CA ASN A 313 25.33 -22.41 35.35
C ASN A 313 25.28 -20.90 35.03
N VAL A 314 24.24 -20.19 35.49
CA VAL A 314 24.07 -18.75 35.27
C VAL A 314 25.15 -17.96 36.01
N ALA A 315 25.88 -17.10 35.29
CA ALA A 315 26.99 -16.32 35.85
C ALA A 315 26.49 -15.10 36.64
N ILE A 316 26.18 -15.35 37.92
CA ILE A 316 25.90 -14.31 38.93
C ILE A 316 27.22 -13.66 39.35
N GLY A 317 27.37 -12.34 39.17
CA GLY A 317 28.62 -11.60 39.42
C GLY A 317 28.42 -10.09 39.38
N ASP A 318 29.50 -9.30 39.47
CA ASP A 318 29.39 -7.84 39.38
C ASP A 318 28.95 -7.46 37.95
N PRO A 319 27.93 -6.62 37.76
CA PRO A 319 27.46 -6.15 36.45
C PRO A 319 28.54 -5.50 35.56
N LEU A 320 29.62 -4.97 36.16
CA LEU A 320 30.77 -4.40 35.45
C LEU A 320 31.80 -5.46 34.98
N GLU A 321 31.72 -6.70 35.47
CA GLU A 321 32.66 -7.77 35.11
C GLU A 321 32.33 -8.42 33.75
N LYS A 322 33.38 -8.72 32.98
CA LYS A 322 33.25 -9.43 31.69
C LYS A 322 32.91 -10.90 31.93
N GLY A 323 31.67 -11.28 31.63
CA GLY A 323 31.16 -12.65 31.76
C GLY A 323 29.93 -12.76 32.66
N THR A 324 29.66 -11.76 33.50
CA THR A 324 28.42 -11.67 34.27
C THR A 324 27.22 -11.66 33.32
N SER A 325 26.27 -12.57 33.56
CA SER A 325 25.02 -12.68 32.80
C SER A 325 23.77 -12.60 33.67
N HIS A 326 23.94 -12.36 34.98
CA HIS A 326 22.86 -12.18 35.95
C HIS A 326 23.32 -11.23 37.06
N GLY A 327 22.76 -10.02 37.07
CA GLY A 327 23.07 -8.99 38.06
C GLY A 327 22.19 -9.09 39.31
N PRO A 328 22.32 -8.13 40.24
CA PRO A 328 21.41 -7.97 41.38
C PRO A 328 20.02 -7.48 40.93
N GLN A 329 19.08 -7.38 41.87
CA GLN A 329 17.89 -6.54 41.73
C GLN A 329 18.26 -5.07 41.95
N ALA A 330 17.55 -4.13 41.31
CA ALA A 330 17.96 -2.73 41.24
C ALA A 330 18.05 -2.00 42.59
N ASP A 331 17.28 -2.41 43.60
CA ASP A 331 17.38 -1.86 44.95
C ASP A 331 16.86 -2.83 46.03
N GLU A 332 17.06 -2.45 47.29
CA GLU A 332 16.61 -3.20 48.47
C GLU A 332 15.07 -3.41 48.47
N VAL A 333 14.31 -2.45 47.94
CA VAL A 333 12.84 -2.53 47.88
C VAL A 333 12.40 -3.62 46.90
N GLN A 334 13.02 -3.70 45.73
CA GLN A 334 12.75 -4.75 44.75
C GLN A 334 13.23 -6.11 45.28
N HIS A 335 14.41 -6.16 45.88
CA HIS A 335 14.97 -7.36 46.53
C HIS A 335 14.01 -7.95 47.58
N LYS A 336 13.58 -7.13 48.55
CA LYS A 336 12.58 -7.52 49.56
C LYS A 336 11.24 -7.92 48.95
N THR A 337 10.83 -7.27 47.86
CA THR A 337 9.58 -7.61 47.15
C THR A 337 9.66 -8.99 46.49
N VAL A 338 10.77 -9.32 45.84
CA VAL A 338 10.99 -10.65 45.24
C VAL A 338 11.09 -11.72 46.33
N LEU A 339 11.87 -11.50 47.40
CA LEU A 339 11.95 -12.44 48.54
C LEU A 339 10.58 -12.75 49.16
N ARG A 340 9.70 -11.74 49.32
CA ARG A 340 8.31 -11.95 49.77
C ARG A 340 7.55 -12.90 48.85
N TYR A 341 7.69 -12.75 47.53
CA TYR A 341 7.06 -13.67 46.57
C TYR A 341 7.69 -15.07 46.61
N LEU A 342 8.97 -15.23 46.91
CA LEU A 342 9.59 -16.54 47.08
C LEU A 342 8.99 -17.31 48.27
N GLU A 343 8.73 -16.63 49.40
CA GLU A 343 8.04 -17.24 50.53
C GLU A 343 6.58 -17.60 50.22
N MET A 344 5.87 -16.77 49.45
CA MET A 344 4.52 -17.09 48.95
C MET A 344 4.52 -18.27 47.98
N GLY A 345 5.54 -18.39 47.12
CA GLY A 345 5.74 -19.53 46.24
C GLY A 345 5.93 -20.83 47.02
N LYS A 346 6.80 -20.84 48.03
CA LYS A 346 7.04 -22.00 48.92
C LYS A 346 5.79 -22.46 49.68
N GLN A 347 4.81 -21.58 49.89
CA GLN A 347 3.55 -21.89 50.56
C GLN A 347 2.48 -22.46 49.63
N SER A 348 2.59 -22.22 48.31
CA SER A 348 1.57 -22.56 47.31
C SER A 348 2.02 -23.60 46.27
N GLY A 349 3.32 -23.73 46.01
CA GLY A 349 3.88 -24.58 44.97
C GLY A 349 5.18 -25.27 45.38
N GLU A 350 5.64 -26.17 44.52
CA GLU A 350 6.84 -26.99 44.75
C GLU A 350 8.09 -26.23 44.29
N LEU A 351 9.02 -25.97 45.21
CA LEU A 351 10.30 -25.32 44.91
C LEU A 351 11.30 -26.35 44.35
N LEU A 352 11.73 -26.19 43.09
CA LEU A 352 12.70 -27.10 42.47
C LEU A 352 14.16 -26.65 42.56
N ILE A 353 14.44 -25.35 42.36
CA ILE A 353 15.76 -24.73 42.56
C ILE A 353 15.59 -23.27 43.01
N GLY A 354 16.61 -22.73 43.67
CA GLY A 354 16.64 -21.34 44.11
C GLY A 354 15.83 -21.12 45.39
N GLY A 355 15.01 -20.07 45.41
CA GLY A 355 14.13 -19.75 46.53
C GLY A 355 14.78 -18.87 47.61
N SER A 356 16.00 -18.35 47.41
CA SER A 356 16.64 -17.40 48.33
C SER A 356 17.54 -16.37 47.61
N ALA A 357 18.04 -15.40 48.38
CA ALA A 357 19.25 -14.67 48.00
C ALA A 357 20.48 -15.61 48.13
N PRO A 358 21.53 -15.45 47.30
CA PRO A 358 22.79 -16.15 47.49
C PRO A 358 23.45 -15.77 48.82
N SER A 359 23.97 -16.75 49.56
CA SER A 359 24.61 -16.55 50.87
C SER A 359 26.14 -16.36 50.80
N ASP A 360 26.70 -16.31 49.60
CA ASP A 360 28.14 -16.27 49.32
C ASP A 360 28.66 -14.85 49.01
N ARG A 361 27.77 -13.85 48.98
CA ARG A 361 28.05 -12.48 48.54
C ARG A 361 27.12 -11.46 49.19
N GLU A 362 27.56 -10.20 49.22
CA GLU A 362 26.71 -9.05 49.53
C GLU A 362 25.98 -8.56 48.26
N GLY A 363 25.10 -7.55 48.41
CA GLY A 363 24.31 -7.00 47.31
C GLY A 363 22.93 -7.67 47.13
N TYR A 364 22.09 -7.07 46.28
CA TYR A 364 20.67 -7.39 46.15
C TYR A 364 20.38 -8.58 45.20
N TYR A 365 21.19 -9.63 45.26
CA TYR A 365 21.07 -10.79 44.37
C TYR A 365 19.91 -11.72 44.76
N ILE A 366 19.29 -12.32 43.74
CA ILE A 366 18.28 -13.39 43.86
C ILE A 366 18.74 -14.56 42.98
N GLN A 367 18.66 -15.78 43.51
CA GLN A 367 18.94 -17.01 42.76
C GLN A 367 17.86 -17.24 41.68
N PRO A 368 18.21 -17.68 40.46
CA PRO A 368 17.22 -18.17 39.50
C PRO A 368 16.33 -19.25 40.14
N THR A 369 15.02 -18.99 40.21
CA THR A 369 14.09 -19.78 41.03
C THR A 369 12.96 -20.40 40.20
N ILE A 370 12.80 -21.72 40.31
CA ILE A 370 11.76 -22.48 39.61
C ILE A 370 10.76 -23.02 40.63
N PHE A 371 9.49 -22.70 40.43
CA PHE A 371 8.36 -23.38 41.07
C PHE A 371 7.63 -24.29 40.07
N THR A 372 7.13 -25.43 40.52
CA THR A 372 6.22 -26.33 39.79
C THR A 372 4.95 -26.59 40.57
N ASN A 373 3.98 -27.26 39.95
CA ASN A 373 2.75 -27.74 40.60
C ASN A 373 1.99 -26.65 41.39
N THR A 374 2.03 -25.41 40.88
CA THR A 374 1.54 -24.22 41.59
C THR A 374 0.09 -23.91 41.17
N PRO A 375 -0.88 -23.80 42.09
CA PRO A 375 -2.28 -23.49 41.74
C PRO A 375 -2.41 -22.20 40.93
N GLU A 376 -3.29 -22.21 39.91
CA GLU A 376 -3.48 -21.07 38.98
C GLU A 376 -4.03 -19.81 39.68
N ASP A 377 -4.65 -19.97 40.85
CA ASP A 377 -5.18 -18.93 41.72
C ASP A 377 -4.18 -18.41 42.77
N ALA A 378 -2.99 -19.04 42.90
CA ALA A 378 -1.95 -18.59 43.82
C ALA A 378 -1.43 -17.18 43.46
N GLN A 379 -1.08 -16.37 44.46
CA GLN A 379 -0.59 -15.01 44.22
C GLN A 379 0.66 -14.97 43.33
N ILE A 380 1.56 -15.96 43.43
CA ILE A 380 2.75 -16.05 42.57
C ILE A 380 2.40 -16.39 41.10
N MET A 381 1.21 -16.93 40.82
CA MET A 381 0.67 -17.14 39.47
C MET A 381 -0.11 -15.92 38.95
N LYS A 382 -0.80 -15.18 39.82
CA LYS A 382 -1.58 -13.98 39.42
C LYS A 382 -0.77 -12.67 39.38
N GLU A 383 0.16 -12.44 40.30
CA GLU A 383 0.87 -11.17 40.49
C GLU A 383 2.24 -11.14 39.80
N GLU A 384 2.67 -9.95 39.35
CA GLU A 384 3.99 -9.72 38.77
C GLU A 384 5.08 -9.71 39.87
N VAL A 385 6.09 -10.57 39.70
CA VAL A 385 7.24 -10.71 40.63
C VAL A 385 8.37 -9.74 40.27
N PHE A 386 8.61 -9.54 38.97
CA PHE A 386 9.65 -8.66 38.42
C PHE A 386 11.08 -8.98 38.95
N GLY A 387 11.39 -10.27 38.96
CA GLY A 387 12.67 -10.87 39.36
C GLY A 387 12.81 -12.26 38.72
N PRO A 388 13.92 -13.00 38.93
CA PRO A 388 14.27 -14.18 38.14
C PRO A 388 13.54 -15.45 38.64
N VAL A 389 12.21 -15.44 38.52
CA VAL A 389 11.30 -16.43 39.13
C VAL A 389 10.28 -16.90 38.08
N VAL A 390 10.25 -18.20 37.83
CA VAL A 390 9.34 -18.84 36.87
C VAL A 390 8.49 -19.90 37.56
N ASN A 391 7.22 -19.99 37.16
CA ASN A 391 6.32 -21.09 37.50
C ASN A 391 6.14 -21.96 36.25
N ILE A 392 6.44 -23.25 36.35
CA ILE A 392 6.30 -24.22 35.26
C ILE A 392 5.17 -25.19 35.61
N ASN A 393 4.02 -25.03 34.96
CA ASN A 393 2.85 -25.88 35.16
C ASN A 393 2.64 -26.85 33.98
N VAL A 394 1.89 -27.91 34.23
CA VAL A 394 1.60 -28.95 33.24
C VAL A 394 0.16 -28.80 32.71
N PHE A 395 -0.06 -29.15 31.45
CA PHE A 395 -1.37 -29.22 30.81
C PHE A 395 -1.53 -30.50 29.96
N LYS A 396 -2.78 -30.82 29.61
CA LYS A 396 -3.13 -31.99 28.79
C LYS A 396 -3.80 -31.64 27.46
N THR A 397 -4.66 -30.61 27.42
CA THR A 397 -5.36 -30.22 26.18
C THR A 397 -5.11 -28.77 25.77
N GLU A 398 -5.31 -28.50 24.48
CA GLU A 398 -5.15 -27.19 23.87
C GLU A 398 -6.15 -26.16 24.43
N GLU A 399 -7.39 -26.58 24.69
CA GLU A 399 -8.45 -25.75 25.28
C GLU A 399 -8.18 -25.44 26.75
N GLU A 400 -7.68 -26.42 27.51
CA GLU A 400 -7.31 -26.27 28.92
C GLU A 400 -6.22 -25.21 29.10
N VAL A 401 -5.13 -25.32 28.33
CA VAL A 401 -3.98 -24.42 28.47
C VAL A 401 -4.23 -23.04 27.92
N LEU A 402 -5.03 -22.90 26.86
CA LEU A 402 -5.43 -21.58 26.36
C LEU A 402 -6.23 -20.81 27.43
N LYS A 403 -7.13 -21.49 28.14
CA LYS A 403 -7.87 -20.91 29.27
C LYS A 403 -6.93 -20.52 30.42
N LYS A 404 -6.01 -21.38 30.83
CA LYS A 404 -5.01 -21.08 31.89
C LYS A 404 -4.09 -19.91 31.51
N ALA A 405 -3.61 -19.87 30.27
CA ALA A 405 -2.76 -18.79 29.76
C ALA A 405 -3.46 -17.43 29.85
N ASN A 406 -4.75 -17.37 29.50
CA ASN A 406 -5.57 -16.15 29.57
C ASN A 406 -6.09 -15.80 30.97
N ASP A 407 -6.07 -16.72 31.94
CA ASP A 407 -6.56 -16.51 33.31
C ASP A 407 -5.61 -15.63 34.17
N THR A 408 -5.54 -14.36 33.79
CA THR A 408 -4.82 -13.29 34.48
C THR A 408 -5.36 -11.92 34.07
N GLU A 409 -5.19 -10.91 34.93
CA GLU A 409 -5.48 -9.50 34.66
C GLU A 409 -4.47 -8.83 33.73
N TYR A 410 -3.35 -9.51 33.43
CA TYR A 410 -2.30 -9.01 32.55
C TYR A 410 -2.48 -9.48 31.10
N GLY A 411 -1.80 -8.82 30.16
CA GLY A 411 -1.93 -9.12 28.72
C GLY A 411 -0.84 -8.46 27.86
N LEU A 412 0.40 -8.36 28.36
CA LEU A 412 1.48 -7.70 27.63
C LEU A 412 2.02 -8.58 26.49
N TYR A 413 2.62 -9.71 26.83
CA TYR A 413 3.26 -10.65 25.90
C TYR A 413 2.76 -12.07 26.16
N ALA A 414 2.74 -12.93 25.13
CA ALA A 414 2.56 -14.37 25.26
C ALA A 414 3.41 -15.12 24.22
N ALA A 415 3.63 -16.41 24.40
CA ALA A 415 4.33 -17.25 23.41
C ALA A 415 3.74 -18.66 23.28
N VAL A 416 3.85 -19.24 22.09
CA VAL A 416 3.50 -20.64 21.81
C VAL A 416 4.59 -21.34 20.99
N TYR A 417 5.01 -22.52 21.43
CA TYR A 417 5.97 -23.38 20.75
C TYR A 417 5.26 -24.66 20.27
N THR A 418 5.27 -24.88 18.95
CA THR A 418 4.52 -25.91 18.22
C THR A 418 4.98 -25.92 16.76
N LYS A 419 5.20 -27.09 16.16
CA LYS A 419 5.49 -27.20 14.71
C LYS A 419 4.19 -27.13 13.89
N ASN A 420 3.10 -27.68 14.41
CA ASN A 420 1.75 -27.54 13.87
C ASN A 420 1.36 -26.05 13.69
N ILE A 421 0.98 -25.67 12.46
CA ILE A 421 0.63 -24.28 12.11
C ILE A 421 -0.77 -23.89 12.53
N ASP A 422 -1.76 -24.78 12.40
CA ASP A 422 -3.14 -24.48 12.74
C ASP A 422 -3.26 -24.17 14.23
N ARG A 423 -2.54 -24.93 15.07
CA ARG A 423 -2.37 -24.65 16.50
C ARG A 423 -1.71 -23.29 16.73
N ALA A 424 -0.59 -23.00 16.07
CA ALA A 424 0.07 -21.70 16.21
C ALA A 424 -0.87 -20.54 15.88
N LEU A 425 -1.70 -20.66 14.83
CA LEU A 425 -2.68 -19.65 14.45
C LEU A 425 -3.88 -19.59 15.41
N ARG A 426 -4.34 -20.73 15.96
CA ARG A 426 -5.38 -20.75 17.01
C ARG A 426 -4.90 -20.08 18.30
N PHE A 427 -3.65 -20.32 18.74
CA PHE A 427 -3.06 -19.60 19.87
C PHE A 427 -2.81 -18.13 19.56
N ALA A 428 -2.30 -17.78 18.38
CA ALA A 428 -2.12 -16.38 17.97
C ALA A 428 -3.43 -15.59 17.86
N LYS A 429 -4.57 -16.27 17.64
CA LYS A 429 -5.92 -15.69 17.69
C LYS A 429 -6.53 -15.69 19.10
N GLY A 430 -6.20 -16.68 19.91
CA GLY A 430 -6.86 -16.94 21.20
C GLY A 430 -6.17 -16.36 22.43
N LEU A 431 -4.85 -16.09 22.38
CA LEU A 431 -4.11 -15.53 23.52
C LEU A 431 -4.43 -14.03 23.69
N GLU A 432 -4.82 -13.65 24.90
CA GLU A 432 -5.24 -12.27 25.22
C GLU A 432 -4.03 -11.37 25.55
N ALA A 433 -3.08 -11.27 24.62
CA ALA A 433 -1.86 -10.49 24.75
C ALA A 433 -1.61 -9.55 23.57
N GLY A 434 -0.97 -8.41 23.82
CA GLY A 434 -0.66 -7.40 22.79
C GLY A 434 0.53 -7.74 21.89
N THR A 435 1.35 -8.72 22.25
CA THR A 435 2.38 -9.31 21.38
C THR A 435 2.42 -10.82 21.62
N ILE A 436 2.45 -11.62 20.56
CA ILE A 436 2.44 -13.07 20.63
C ILE A 436 3.60 -13.64 19.81
N GLY A 437 4.52 -14.35 20.48
CA GLY A 437 5.60 -15.11 19.86
C GLY A 437 5.14 -16.50 19.40
N VAL A 438 5.61 -16.94 18.23
CA VAL A 438 5.32 -18.28 17.68
C VAL A 438 6.65 -18.95 17.34
N ASN A 439 7.02 -19.97 18.12
CA ASN A 439 8.37 -20.54 18.15
C ASN A 439 9.48 -19.49 18.37
N CYS A 440 9.15 -18.45 19.12
CA CYS A 440 10.04 -17.41 19.64
C CYS A 440 9.37 -16.74 20.86
N THR A 441 10.13 -16.01 21.68
CA THR A 441 9.57 -15.28 22.82
C THR A 441 10.38 -14.04 23.22
N SER A 442 9.90 -13.31 24.22
CA SER A 442 10.57 -12.18 24.90
C SER A 442 12.05 -12.47 25.17
N PRO A 443 12.99 -11.53 24.90
CA PRO A 443 12.76 -10.13 24.52
C PRO A 443 12.52 -9.88 23.02
N THR A 444 12.19 -10.90 22.22
CA THR A 444 11.96 -10.74 20.77
C THR A 444 10.71 -9.90 20.48
N THR A 445 10.86 -8.82 19.71
CA THR A 445 9.74 -7.96 19.24
C THR A 445 9.92 -7.59 17.77
N GLY A 446 8.83 -7.51 17.00
CA GLY A 446 8.86 -6.90 15.66
C GLY A 446 9.13 -5.40 15.78
N ARG A 447 10.18 -4.89 15.12
CA ARG A 447 10.60 -3.47 15.26
C ARG A 447 9.55 -2.50 14.71
N ASP A 448 8.90 -2.92 13.62
CA ASP A 448 7.88 -2.19 12.87
C ASP A 448 6.44 -2.53 13.29
N MET A 449 6.27 -3.11 14.48
CA MET A 449 4.98 -3.51 15.05
C MET A 449 4.68 -2.72 16.34
N PRO A 450 3.39 -2.58 16.72
CA PRO A 450 3.03 -2.03 18.01
C PRO A 450 3.38 -3.00 19.14
N PHE A 451 3.93 -2.44 20.22
CA PHE A 451 4.03 -3.07 21.52
C PHE A 451 3.00 -2.44 22.48
N GLY A 452 2.49 -3.23 23.43
CA GLY A 452 1.70 -2.71 24.54
C GLY A 452 0.53 -3.57 24.98
N GLY A 453 0.04 -3.35 26.21
CA GLY A 453 -0.80 -4.31 26.92
C GLY A 453 -2.26 -4.46 26.50
N TYR A 454 -2.78 -5.68 26.60
CA TYR A 454 -4.19 -5.98 26.84
C TYR A 454 -4.50 -5.88 28.36
N LYS A 455 -5.79 -5.75 28.72
CA LYS A 455 -6.27 -5.73 30.11
C LYS A 455 -5.51 -4.72 30.99
N SER A 456 -5.10 -5.09 32.20
CA SER A 456 -4.33 -4.25 33.13
C SER A 456 -2.85 -4.08 32.76
N SER A 457 -2.37 -4.62 31.62
CA SER A 457 -0.99 -4.38 31.14
C SER A 457 -0.81 -3.07 30.36
N GLY A 458 -1.87 -2.31 30.02
CA GLY A 458 -1.66 -0.99 29.43
C GLY A 458 -2.85 -0.35 28.71
N THR A 459 -2.66 0.92 28.32
CA THR A 459 -3.60 1.72 27.51
C THR A 459 -2.82 2.59 26.52
N GLY A 460 -3.15 2.49 25.23
CA GLY A 460 -2.30 2.99 24.14
C GLY A 460 -1.37 1.92 23.58
N ARG A 461 -0.46 2.28 22.68
CA ARG A 461 0.61 1.40 22.15
C ARG A 461 1.85 2.21 21.85
N GLU A 462 3.04 1.67 22.12
CA GLU A 462 4.30 2.23 21.64
C GLU A 462 4.78 1.43 20.42
N GLY A 463 5.13 2.07 19.30
CA GLY A 463 5.50 1.35 18.08
C GLY A 463 5.61 2.23 16.83
N GLU A 464 6.26 1.70 15.81
CA GLU A 464 6.67 2.45 14.62
C GLU A 464 5.62 2.52 13.50
N PRO A 465 5.64 3.57 12.68
CA PRO A 465 5.85 4.95 13.12
C PRO A 465 4.62 5.47 13.87
N ASN A 466 3.42 5.17 13.35
CA ASN A 466 2.19 5.88 13.69
C ASN A 466 1.66 5.56 15.10
N TYR A 467 1.98 4.41 15.69
CA TYR A 467 1.42 4.01 16.99
C TYR A 467 1.88 4.94 18.12
N SER A 468 3.20 5.19 18.26
CA SER A 468 3.67 6.16 19.24
C SER A 468 3.30 7.60 18.87
N LEU A 469 3.36 7.98 17.59
CA LEU A 469 2.99 9.35 17.15
C LEU A 469 1.54 9.68 17.52
N ASN A 470 0.62 8.72 17.39
CA ASN A 470 -0.79 8.88 17.73
C ASN A 470 -1.03 9.19 19.22
N ASN A 471 -0.14 8.79 20.13
CA ASN A 471 -0.25 9.10 21.56
C ASN A 471 0.04 10.58 21.87
N PHE A 472 0.66 11.32 20.95
CA PHE A 472 1.14 12.68 21.19
C PHE A 472 0.47 13.73 20.29
N LEU A 473 -0.71 13.41 19.77
CA LEU A 473 -1.48 14.23 18.81
C LEU A 473 -2.94 14.37 19.21
N GLU A 474 -3.40 15.60 19.39
CA GLU A 474 -4.81 15.96 19.52
C GLU A 474 -5.48 16.05 18.13
N ILE A 475 -6.75 15.67 18.03
CA ILE A 475 -7.54 15.73 16.80
C ILE A 475 -8.54 16.89 16.90
N LYS A 476 -8.25 17.99 16.20
CA LYS A 476 -9.11 19.18 16.15
C LYS A 476 -9.95 19.19 14.87
N THR A 477 -11.25 18.94 14.99
CA THR A 477 -12.19 19.15 13.88
C THR A 477 -12.43 20.64 13.65
N VAL A 478 -12.33 21.08 12.39
CA VAL A 478 -12.68 22.42 11.91
C VAL A 478 -13.85 22.27 10.94
N CYS A 479 -14.96 22.97 11.23
CA CYS A 479 -16.19 22.94 10.43
C CYS A 479 -16.41 24.31 9.76
N ILE A 480 -16.19 24.39 8.46
CA ILE A 480 -16.25 25.64 7.68
C ILE A 480 -17.60 25.72 6.98
N LYS A 481 -18.50 26.60 7.46
CA LYS A 481 -19.81 26.83 6.85
C LYS A 481 -19.66 27.68 5.57
N ILE A 482 -20.29 27.25 4.49
CA ILE A 482 -20.34 27.96 3.21
C ILE A 482 -21.70 28.66 3.07
N SER A 483 -21.72 29.93 2.65
CA SER A 483 -22.93 30.74 2.50
C SER A 483 -23.49 30.72 1.08
N THR A 484 -24.81 30.57 0.96
CA THR A 484 -25.55 30.80 -0.29
C THR A 484 -26.46 32.02 -0.14
N THR A 485 -26.24 33.03 -0.97
CA THR A 485 -27.05 34.26 -1.01
C THR A 485 -27.66 34.38 -2.40
N ALA A 486 -28.99 34.35 -2.49
CA ALA A 486 -29.70 34.40 -3.78
C ALA A 486 -30.19 35.81 -4.10
N THR A 487 -30.06 36.22 -5.37
CA THR A 487 -30.71 37.42 -5.91
C THR A 487 -31.12 37.16 -7.37
N THR A 488 -32.41 37.00 -7.62
CA THR A 488 -32.99 36.85 -8.98
C THR A 488 -33.35 38.24 -9.55
N PRO A 489 -33.40 38.42 -10.89
CA PRO A 489 -34.71 38.33 -11.54
C PRO A 489 -34.76 37.81 -13.00
N SER A 490 -35.82 37.04 -13.27
CA SER A 490 -36.64 37.04 -14.51
C SER A 490 -36.20 36.34 -15.83
N ALA A 491 -37.08 35.44 -16.29
CA ALA A 491 -37.46 35.09 -17.69
C ALA A 491 -36.77 33.93 -18.49
N THR A 492 -37.47 32.78 -18.51
CA THR A 492 -37.80 31.88 -19.67
C THR A 492 -36.72 31.13 -20.51
N ALA A 493 -36.57 29.78 -20.34
CA ALA A 493 -36.87 28.69 -21.34
C ALA A 493 -36.15 27.28 -21.14
N THR A 494 -36.93 26.19 -21.00
CA THR A 494 -36.80 24.70 -21.29
C THR A 494 -35.52 23.89 -21.78
N ALA A 495 -35.21 22.68 -21.17
CA ALA A 495 -34.59 21.35 -21.66
C ALA A 495 -33.01 21.05 -21.72
N THR A 496 -32.35 19.82 -21.83
CA THR A 496 -32.47 18.35 -21.39
C THR A 496 -31.16 17.43 -21.57
N ALA A 497 -31.03 16.27 -20.83
CA ALA A 497 -30.46 14.87 -21.05
C ALA A 497 -28.92 14.36 -21.17
N SER A 498 -28.51 13.07 -20.78
CA SER A 498 -27.09 12.36 -20.72
C SER A 498 -26.80 10.77 -20.36
N GLU A 499 -25.85 9.92 -19.70
CA GLU A 499 -24.50 9.72 -18.88
C GLU A 499 -23.38 8.53 -19.13
N GLN A 500 -22.99 7.55 -18.19
CA GLN A 500 -21.81 6.50 -18.05
C GLN A 500 -21.96 5.18 -17.11
N MET A 501 -21.20 4.00 -16.89
CA MET A 501 -20.05 3.07 -17.40
C MET A 501 -19.65 1.81 -16.43
N PRO A 502 -18.82 0.66 -16.55
CA PRO A 502 -18.61 -0.77 -17.20
C PRO A 502 -18.35 -2.19 -16.34
N GLY A 503 -17.48 -3.26 -16.73
CA GLY A 503 -16.94 -4.58 -16.02
C GLY A 503 -15.73 -5.54 -16.61
N PRO A 504 -14.79 -6.34 -15.90
CA PRO A 504 -13.87 -7.49 -16.42
C PRO A 504 -13.12 -8.59 -15.45
N CYS A 505 -12.64 -9.81 -15.89
CA CYS A 505 -12.45 -11.16 -15.15
C CYS A 505 -11.11 -11.85 -14.59
N ARG A 506 -11.22 -13.01 -13.82
CA ARG A 506 -10.19 -14.03 -13.31
C ARG A 506 -10.68 -15.55 -13.21
N TYR A 507 -9.88 -16.52 -12.63
CA TYR A 507 -10.29 -17.74 -11.82
C TYR A 507 -9.18 -18.67 -11.18
N CYS A 508 -8.56 -19.64 -11.90
CA CYS A 508 -8.29 -21.07 -11.52
C CYS A 508 -8.11 -21.60 -10.07
N ALA A 509 -7.22 -20.99 -9.28
CA ALA A 509 -6.40 -21.46 -8.14
C ALA A 509 -6.78 -22.64 -7.22
N ARG A 510 -8.04 -23.11 -7.20
CA ARG A 510 -8.56 -24.02 -6.15
C ARG A 510 -9.25 -25.28 -6.68
N THR A 511 -8.82 -25.75 -7.85
CA THR A 511 -9.08 -27.14 -8.28
C THR A 511 -8.03 -28.14 -7.76
N GLY A 512 -6.81 -27.68 -7.48
CA GLY A 512 -5.64 -28.57 -7.27
C GLY A 512 -5.11 -29.21 -8.57
N ALA A 513 -5.74 -28.94 -9.70
CA ALA A 513 -5.30 -29.42 -11.00
C ALA A 513 -4.10 -28.57 -11.46
N THR A 514 -2.89 -29.15 -11.42
CA THR A 514 -1.69 -28.49 -11.95
C THR A 514 -1.89 -28.19 -13.44
N CYS A 515 -1.82 -26.92 -13.82
CA CYS A 515 -1.97 -26.50 -15.22
C CYS A 515 -0.95 -27.24 -16.11
N ARG A 516 -1.44 -28.04 -17.05
CA ARG A 516 -0.63 -28.97 -17.88
C ARG A 516 -1.01 -28.87 -19.35
N ILE A 517 -0.74 -27.73 -19.96
CA ILE A 517 -0.46 -27.65 -21.39
C ILE A 517 0.97 -27.12 -21.52
N ALA A 518 1.83 -27.88 -22.19
CA ALA A 518 3.24 -27.59 -22.33
C ALA A 518 3.66 -27.80 -23.80
N THR A 519 4.04 -26.71 -24.46
CA THR A 519 4.43 -26.66 -25.87
C THR A 519 5.78 -25.93 -26.00
N PRO A 520 6.51 -26.09 -27.13
CA PRO A 520 7.90 -26.56 -27.00
C PRO A 520 8.99 -25.48 -26.92
N ARG A 521 10.11 -25.85 -26.30
CA ARG A 521 11.31 -25.03 -26.15
C ARG A 521 11.98 -24.70 -27.50
N ARG A 522 12.14 -23.41 -27.81
CA ARG A 522 13.26 -22.92 -28.65
C ARG A 522 14.47 -22.57 -27.77
N LYS A 523 15.66 -22.47 -28.37
CA LYS A 523 16.94 -22.27 -27.64
C LYS A 523 17.04 -20.86 -27.05
N ARG A 524 17.70 -20.72 -25.91
CA ARG A 524 18.04 -19.42 -25.30
C ARG A 524 19.23 -18.78 -26.05
N PRO A 525 19.13 -17.53 -26.51
CA PRO A 525 20.29 -16.65 -26.73
C PRO A 525 20.92 -16.24 -25.39
N TYR A 526 22.06 -15.53 -25.45
CA TYR A 526 22.65 -14.88 -24.29
C TYR A 526 21.93 -13.57 -23.95
N TYR A 527 22.02 -13.15 -22.68
CA TYR A 527 21.45 -11.91 -22.20
C TYR A 527 22.21 -10.70 -22.77
N HIS A 528 21.50 -9.77 -23.39
CA HIS A 528 21.96 -8.40 -23.61
C HIS A 528 20.94 -7.43 -22.98
N VAL A 529 21.45 -6.33 -22.43
CA VAL A 529 20.69 -5.21 -21.90
C VAL A 529 20.62 -4.15 -23.00
N THR A 530 19.56 -3.33 -23.11
CA THR A 530 19.57 -2.22 -24.08
C THR A 530 20.61 -1.17 -23.67
N GLU A 531 21.07 -0.35 -24.61
CA GLU A 531 22.07 0.67 -24.26
C GLU A 531 21.50 1.70 -23.27
N GLU A 532 20.23 2.10 -23.36
CA GLU A 532 19.63 3.01 -22.36
C GLU A 532 19.45 2.36 -20.99
N GLU A 533 19.02 1.08 -20.92
CA GLU A 533 18.93 0.35 -19.65
C GLU A 533 20.31 0.13 -19.03
N TYR A 534 21.34 -0.12 -19.87
CA TYR A 534 22.73 -0.24 -19.45
C TYR A 534 23.26 1.09 -18.93
N GLN A 535 23.15 2.17 -19.70
CA GLN A 535 23.62 3.52 -19.32
C GLN A 535 22.92 4.04 -18.05
N CYS A 536 21.60 3.85 -17.90
CA CYS A 536 20.92 4.19 -16.66
C CYS A 536 21.38 3.35 -15.46
N SER A 537 21.59 2.03 -15.66
CA SER A 537 22.10 1.15 -14.60
C SER A 537 23.55 1.47 -14.22
N MET A 538 24.39 1.81 -15.20
CA MET A 538 25.78 2.16 -15.03
C MET A 538 25.93 3.50 -14.32
N ARG A 539 25.22 4.56 -14.72
CA ARG A 539 25.22 5.85 -14.00
C ARG A 539 24.83 5.70 -12.53
N ILE A 540 23.88 4.81 -12.22
CA ILE A 540 23.49 4.50 -10.84
C ILE A 540 24.63 3.76 -10.10
N LEU A 541 25.30 2.81 -10.75
CA LEU A 541 26.41 2.07 -10.15
C LEU A 541 27.67 2.93 -9.98
N GLU A 542 27.98 3.81 -10.93
CA GLU A 542 29.07 4.80 -10.88
C GLU A 542 28.86 5.77 -9.72
N HIS A 543 27.61 6.20 -9.47
CA HIS A 543 27.25 7.03 -8.33
C HIS A 543 27.50 6.36 -6.97
N PHE A 544 27.36 5.02 -6.88
CA PHE A 544 27.59 4.27 -5.64
C PHE A 544 29.00 3.65 -5.51
N PHE A 545 29.75 3.52 -6.61
CA PHE A 545 31.08 2.91 -6.65
C PHE A 545 32.08 3.72 -7.52
N PRO A 546 32.25 5.04 -7.29
CA PRO A 546 33.00 5.92 -8.19
C PRO A 546 34.48 5.56 -8.34
N ASP A 547 35.08 4.91 -7.34
CA ASP A 547 36.49 4.51 -7.33
C ASP A 547 36.73 3.09 -7.92
N GLN A 548 35.75 2.47 -8.59
CA GLN A 548 35.87 1.12 -9.15
C GLN A 548 35.47 1.04 -10.62
N GLU A 549 36.38 0.54 -11.47
CA GLU A 549 36.09 0.21 -12.87
C GLU A 549 35.00 -0.88 -12.94
N LEU A 550 33.83 -0.53 -13.48
CA LEU A 550 32.62 -1.39 -13.49
C LEU A 550 32.63 -2.49 -14.57
N ASN A 551 33.78 -3.15 -14.76
CA ASN A 551 33.88 -4.30 -15.65
C ASN A 551 33.09 -5.52 -15.12
N LEU A 552 32.82 -6.50 -15.99
CA LEU A 552 31.99 -7.68 -15.67
C LEU A 552 32.53 -8.56 -14.52
N HIS A 553 33.84 -8.49 -14.22
CA HIS A 553 34.45 -9.19 -13.08
C HIS A 553 34.18 -8.44 -11.77
N ASN A 554 34.36 -7.13 -11.78
CA ASN A 554 34.10 -6.27 -10.64
C ASN A 554 32.61 -6.23 -10.31
N LEU A 555 31.71 -6.08 -11.28
CA LEU A 555 30.26 -6.15 -11.08
C LEU A 555 29.79 -7.46 -10.42
N ARG A 556 30.36 -8.61 -10.80
CA ARG A 556 30.08 -9.91 -10.16
C ARG A 556 30.64 -10.01 -8.75
N THR A 557 31.70 -9.28 -8.44
CA THR A 557 32.32 -9.21 -7.12
C THR A 557 31.55 -8.24 -6.21
N ILE A 558 31.08 -7.10 -6.74
CA ILE A 558 30.15 -6.17 -6.09
C ILE A 558 28.83 -6.88 -5.75
N ALA A 559 28.21 -7.59 -6.71
CA ALA A 559 26.99 -8.34 -6.48
C ALA A 559 27.15 -9.41 -5.38
N LYS A 560 28.27 -10.16 -5.38
CA LYS A 560 28.60 -11.09 -4.28
C LYS A 560 28.85 -10.37 -2.95
N GLY A 561 29.52 -9.22 -2.97
CA GLY A 561 29.83 -8.43 -1.77
C GLY A 561 28.59 -7.81 -1.12
N ILE A 562 27.61 -7.39 -1.93
CA ILE A 562 26.29 -6.95 -1.46
C ILE A 562 25.51 -8.13 -0.87
N VAL A 563 25.43 -9.26 -1.59
CA VAL A 563 24.72 -10.47 -1.13
C VAL A 563 25.33 -11.07 0.14
N ASN A 564 26.65 -10.98 0.31
CA ASN A 564 27.37 -11.44 1.49
C ASN A 564 27.51 -10.37 2.60
N GLY A 565 27.01 -9.14 2.39
CA GLY A 565 27.10 -8.04 3.36
C GLY A 565 28.51 -7.49 3.63
N THR A 566 29.50 -7.81 2.79
CA THR A 566 30.89 -7.35 2.93
C THR A 566 31.16 -6.00 2.26
N ILE A 567 30.17 -5.43 1.56
CA ILE A 567 30.22 -4.06 1.02
C ILE A 567 29.27 -3.18 1.83
N THR A 568 29.86 -2.25 2.58
CA THR A 568 29.18 -1.16 3.27
C THR A 568 29.69 0.16 2.72
N GLY A 569 28.80 1.02 2.20
CA GLY A 569 29.20 2.26 1.53
C GLY A 569 29.90 3.25 2.46
N SER A 570 31.20 3.48 2.23
CA SER A 570 31.99 4.52 2.89
C SER A 570 32.20 5.69 1.93
N VAL A 571 31.25 6.64 1.91
CA VAL A 571 31.43 7.90 1.16
C VAL A 571 32.48 8.75 1.87
N THR A 572 33.72 8.61 1.43
CA THR A 572 34.87 9.32 2.00
C THR A 572 35.27 10.42 1.01
N GLN A 573 35.02 11.68 1.36
CA GLN A 573 35.45 12.81 0.52
C GLN A 573 36.98 12.85 0.44
N GLN A 574 37.54 12.87 -0.77
CA GLN A 574 38.90 13.33 -1.02
C GLN A 574 38.94 14.29 -2.21
N THR A 575 39.65 15.40 -2.03
CA THR A 575 39.94 16.41 -3.05
C THR A 575 41.21 16.03 -3.84
N PRO A 576 41.40 16.55 -5.07
CA PRO A 576 42.23 15.87 -6.07
C PRO A 576 43.73 16.21 -6.01
N PRO A 577 44.61 15.30 -6.49
CA PRO A 577 45.95 15.64 -6.98
C PRO A 577 45.89 16.17 -8.43
N SER A 578 46.98 16.75 -8.93
CA SER A 578 47.01 17.57 -10.15
C SER A 578 48.15 17.25 -11.12
N HIS A 579 47.91 17.46 -12.43
CA HIS A 579 48.89 17.45 -13.55
C HIS A 579 49.59 16.09 -13.83
N ASP A 580 50.10 15.75 -15.03
CA ASP A 580 50.25 16.50 -16.30
C ASP A 580 50.41 15.60 -17.55
N GLN A 581 50.19 16.16 -18.75
CA GLN A 581 50.81 15.86 -20.09
C GLN A 581 50.76 14.47 -20.80
N GLY A 582 50.57 14.51 -22.14
CA GLY A 582 50.94 13.46 -23.14
C GLY A 582 49.75 12.90 -23.97
N SER A 583 49.55 13.20 -25.27
CA SER A 583 50.22 12.68 -26.51
C SER A 583 49.96 11.20 -26.82
N SER A 584 49.71 10.68 -28.04
CA SER A 584 49.49 11.22 -29.42
C SER A 584 49.39 10.03 -30.42
N GLY A 585 48.73 10.19 -31.59
CA GLY A 585 48.63 9.18 -32.68
C GLY A 585 47.19 8.62 -32.85
N GLU A 586 46.58 8.47 -34.04
CA GLU A 586 47.02 7.88 -35.34
C GLU A 586 47.24 6.36 -35.21
N GLU A 587 46.26 5.51 -35.56
CA GLU A 587 45.81 5.04 -36.92
C GLU A 587 46.65 3.87 -37.46
N ASP A 588 46.04 2.69 -37.64
CA ASP A 588 46.48 1.59 -38.55
C ASP A 588 45.42 0.43 -38.63
N ASP A 589 44.34 0.70 -39.37
CA ASP A 589 43.67 -0.05 -40.48
C ASP A 589 43.68 -1.63 -40.62
N VAL A 590 42.78 -2.13 -41.51
CA VAL A 590 42.75 -3.42 -42.25
C VAL A 590 42.21 -4.71 -41.54
N PRO A 591 41.26 -5.50 -42.13
CA PRO A 591 40.15 -5.17 -43.07
C PRO A 591 38.81 -5.96 -42.78
N ASP A 592 37.85 -5.90 -43.71
CA ASP A 592 36.53 -6.55 -43.66
C ASP A 592 36.48 -8.09 -43.59
N ALA A 593 35.38 -8.59 -43.01
CA ALA A 593 34.77 -9.88 -43.34
C ALA A 593 33.23 -9.78 -43.27
N GLU A 594 32.55 -9.87 -44.41
CA GLU A 594 31.09 -9.72 -44.51
C GLU A 594 30.32 -10.83 -43.76
N ALA A 595 29.44 -10.45 -42.82
CA ALA A 595 28.53 -11.39 -42.16
C ALA A 595 27.24 -10.71 -41.63
N GLU A 596 26.22 -10.67 -42.49
CA GLU A 596 24.80 -10.34 -42.20
C GLU A 596 24.48 -8.91 -41.72
N ALA A 597 23.34 -8.37 -42.16
CA ALA A 597 22.92 -7.01 -41.83
C ALA A 597 22.47 -6.91 -40.37
N VAL A 598 23.06 -5.98 -39.61
CA VAL A 598 22.57 -5.61 -38.28
C VAL A 598 21.22 -4.91 -38.45
N VAL A 599 20.22 -5.37 -37.70
CA VAL A 599 18.87 -4.80 -37.73
C VAL A 599 18.91 -3.39 -37.13
N GLU A 600 18.62 -2.39 -37.95
CA GLU A 600 18.38 -1.01 -37.52
C GLU A 600 17.10 -0.95 -36.67
N SER A 601 17.05 -0.04 -35.68
CA SER A 601 15.97 0.12 -34.68
C SER A 601 15.84 -1.00 -33.63
N VAL A 602 16.05 -0.63 -32.35
CA VAL A 602 15.74 -1.48 -31.19
C VAL A 602 14.22 -1.66 -31.00
N ASN A 603 13.38 -0.73 -31.48
CA ASN A 603 11.92 -0.77 -31.25
C ASN A 603 11.29 -2.06 -31.79
N ASP A 604 11.79 -2.56 -32.92
CA ASP A 604 11.32 -3.73 -33.65
C ASP A 604 11.55 -5.05 -32.87
N LEU A 605 12.31 -4.99 -31.77
CA LEU A 605 12.60 -6.11 -30.86
C LEU A 605 11.75 -6.12 -29.57
N HIS A 606 10.92 -5.10 -29.33
CA HIS A 606 10.09 -5.04 -28.11
C HIS A 606 9.00 -6.13 -28.11
N GLU A 607 8.34 -6.35 -29.25
CA GLU A 607 7.18 -7.25 -29.39
C GLU A 607 7.53 -8.75 -29.49
N PRO A 608 8.75 -9.18 -29.91
CA PRO A 608 9.16 -10.60 -29.84
C PRO A 608 9.91 -11.02 -28.55
N LEU A 609 10.39 -10.09 -27.71
CA LEU A 609 11.25 -10.40 -26.55
C LEU A 609 10.66 -10.09 -25.15
N GLY A 610 9.86 -9.04 -24.97
CA GLY A 610 9.25 -8.70 -23.67
C GLY A 610 10.17 -7.99 -22.66
N CYS A 611 9.61 -7.53 -21.53
CA CYS A 611 10.22 -6.53 -20.63
C CYS A 611 10.00 -6.79 -19.12
N LEU A 612 10.64 -6.01 -18.25
CA LEU A 612 10.51 -6.07 -16.79
C LEU A 612 9.49 -5.04 -16.25
N MET A 613 8.25 -5.48 -15.99
CA MET A 613 7.18 -4.62 -15.46
C MET A 613 7.09 -4.65 -13.93
N ARG A 614 6.78 -3.52 -13.30
CA ARG A 614 6.59 -3.41 -11.85
C ARG A 614 5.13 -3.71 -11.48
N ASP A 615 4.90 -4.70 -10.61
CA ASP A 615 3.55 -5.09 -10.19
C ASP A 615 2.91 -4.11 -9.18
N SER A 616 1.61 -4.29 -8.89
CA SER A 616 0.88 -3.51 -7.87
C SER A 616 1.35 -3.74 -6.42
N GLN A 617 2.46 -4.46 -6.23
CA GLN A 617 3.18 -4.62 -4.97
C GLN A 617 4.64 -4.09 -5.09
N GLY A 618 4.92 -3.26 -6.10
CA GLY A 618 6.19 -2.57 -6.29
C GLY A 618 7.34 -3.45 -6.79
N ARG A 619 7.08 -4.70 -7.23
CA ARG A 619 8.10 -5.68 -7.62
C ARG A 619 8.22 -5.84 -9.13
N PHE A 620 9.44 -5.75 -9.64
CA PHE A 620 9.74 -6.05 -11.05
C PHE A 620 9.51 -7.54 -11.36
N ARG A 621 8.84 -7.81 -12.49
CA ARG A 621 8.51 -9.13 -13.03
C ARG A 621 8.70 -9.11 -14.54
N TYR A 622 9.39 -10.12 -15.06
CA TYR A 622 9.57 -10.26 -16.50
C TYR A 622 8.24 -10.73 -17.14
N ILE A 623 7.70 -9.92 -18.04
CA ILE A 623 6.58 -10.21 -18.91
C ILE A 623 7.17 -10.46 -20.29
N GLY A 624 7.21 -11.72 -20.71
CA GLY A 624 7.67 -12.10 -22.03
C GLY A 624 6.74 -11.55 -23.11
N ALA A 625 7.26 -11.35 -24.31
CA ALA A 625 6.55 -10.83 -25.48
C ALA A 625 5.22 -11.54 -25.82
N HIS A 626 5.17 -12.84 -25.55
CA HIS A 626 3.96 -13.67 -25.71
C HIS A 626 3.52 -14.27 -24.38
N SER A 627 3.87 -13.66 -23.23
CA SER A 627 3.45 -14.16 -21.92
C SER A 627 2.05 -13.64 -21.59
N GLU A 628 1.06 -14.47 -21.91
CA GLU A 628 -0.28 -14.38 -21.36
C GLU A 628 -0.20 -14.32 -19.82
N ILE A 629 -0.60 -13.20 -19.21
CA ILE A 629 -0.88 -13.13 -17.77
C ILE A 629 -2.32 -12.68 -17.46
N PRO A 630 -3.35 -13.36 -18.01
CA PRO A 630 -4.51 -13.63 -17.18
C PRO A 630 -4.12 -14.61 -16.07
N PHE A 631 -5.00 -14.78 -15.06
CA PHE A 631 -5.01 -15.92 -14.12
C PHE A 631 -3.80 -16.07 -13.16
N ASN A 632 -2.59 -16.34 -13.65
CA ASN A 632 -1.62 -17.19 -12.95
C ASN A 632 -1.04 -16.62 -11.65
N ALA A 633 -1.03 -15.30 -11.45
CA ALA A 633 -0.66 -14.70 -10.16
C ALA A 633 -1.70 -14.96 -9.06
N ALA A 634 -2.99 -15.02 -9.41
CA ALA A 634 -4.07 -15.44 -8.53
C ALA A 634 -4.11 -16.97 -8.33
N VAL A 635 -3.40 -17.74 -9.17
CA VAL A 635 -3.19 -19.19 -9.05
C VAL A 635 -2.01 -19.50 -8.14
N CYS A 636 -0.84 -18.91 -8.35
CA CYS A 636 0.34 -19.15 -7.50
C CYS A 636 0.19 -18.64 -6.04
N SER A 637 -0.89 -17.90 -5.74
CA SER A 637 -1.25 -17.50 -4.38
C SER A 637 -2.13 -18.52 -3.64
N ILE A 638 -2.68 -19.54 -4.32
CA ILE A 638 -3.33 -20.67 -3.64
C ILE A 638 -3.07 -21.99 -4.38
N GLY A 639 -2.60 -23.02 -3.69
CA GLY A 639 -2.38 -24.34 -4.28
C GLY A 639 -1.42 -25.26 -3.52
N ASP A 640 -0.85 -24.83 -2.39
CA ASP A 640 -0.01 -25.66 -1.55
C ASP A 640 -0.04 -25.18 -0.08
N ASP A 641 -0.76 -25.89 0.80
CA ASP A 641 -0.76 -25.63 2.24
C ASP A 641 0.56 -26.07 2.93
N SER A 642 1.51 -26.68 2.20
CA SER A 642 2.73 -27.28 2.75
C SER A 642 3.99 -26.38 2.70
N ARG A 643 3.88 -25.09 2.34
CA ARG A 643 5.04 -24.16 2.31
C ARG A 643 4.97 -22.97 3.25
N LYS A 644 5.25 -23.24 4.53
CA LYS A 644 5.93 -22.27 5.41
C LYS A 644 7.33 -21.98 4.84
N GLY A 645 7.66 -20.71 4.59
CA GLY A 645 9.05 -20.23 4.62
C GLY A 645 9.58 -19.50 3.38
N SER A 646 10.05 -18.26 3.62
CA SER A 646 10.89 -17.42 2.75
C SER A 646 10.25 -16.74 1.52
N SER A 647 10.81 -15.56 1.22
CA SER A 647 10.73 -14.78 -0.04
C SER A 647 9.38 -14.27 -0.60
N ILE A 648 8.33 -14.09 0.21
CA ILE A 648 7.21 -13.19 -0.15
C ILE A 648 7.38 -11.83 0.54
N ILE A 649 7.82 -10.84 -0.23
CA ILE A 649 7.85 -9.42 0.16
C ILE A 649 6.41 -8.89 0.21
N ASN A 650 6.11 -8.02 1.18
CA ASN A 650 4.81 -7.32 1.29
C ASN A 650 4.65 -6.23 0.20
N PRO A 651 3.42 -5.75 -0.10
CA PRO A 651 3.24 -4.50 -0.83
C PRO A 651 4.01 -3.35 -0.15
N PRO A 652 4.41 -2.31 -0.89
CA PRO A 652 5.18 -1.20 -0.35
C PRO A 652 4.42 -0.57 0.82
N LYS A 653 5.11 -0.34 1.95
CA LYS A 653 4.57 0.47 3.04
C LYS A 653 4.30 1.86 2.46
N ILE A 654 3.04 2.29 2.49
CA ILE A 654 2.68 3.64 2.05
C ILE A 654 3.24 4.62 3.09
N GLY A 655 4.45 5.11 2.82
CA GLY A 655 5.07 6.20 3.54
C GLY A 655 4.35 7.52 3.30
N SER A 656 4.92 8.59 3.86
CA SER A 656 4.37 9.93 3.71
C SER A 656 4.71 10.54 2.35
N TYR A 657 3.79 10.37 1.39
CA TYR A 657 3.59 11.28 0.24
C TYR A 657 4.75 11.24 -0.78
N PRO A 658 4.85 12.10 -1.82
CA PRO A 658 5.91 11.95 -2.79
C PRO A 658 7.27 12.27 -2.14
N PRO A 659 8.40 11.83 -2.72
CA PRO A 659 9.65 12.56 -2.49
C PRO A 659 9.42 14.04 -2.79
N ALA A 660 10.09 14.94 -2.07
CA ALA A 660 9.95 16.37 -2.36
C ALA A 660 10.26 16.60 -3.85
N MET A 661 9.27 17.14 -4.56
CA MET A 661 9.41 17.66 -5.92
C MET A 661 10.71 18.48 -5.99
N PRO A 662 11.62 18.20 -6.94
CA PRO A 662 12.76 19.07 -7.16
C PRO A 662 12.25 20.51 -7.31
N THR A 663 12.71 21.40 -6.44
CA THR A 663 12.54 22.84 -6.69
C THR A 663 13.27 23.09 -8.01
N PRO A 664 12.62 23.66 -9.05
CA PRO A 664 13.23 23.80 -10.36
C PRO A 664 14.56 24.55 -10.20
N SER A 665 15.65 23.84 -10.45
CA SER A 665 16.98 24.36 -10.18
C SER A 665 17.27 25.48 -11.16
N SER A 666 17.74 26.62 -10.64
CA SER A 666 18.15 27.76 -11.46
C SER A 666 19.48 27.45 -12.15
N SER A 667 19.46 26.59 -13.15
CA SER A 667 20.61 26.12 -13.93
C SER A 667 21.07 27.18 -14.94
N THR A 668 21.59 28.30 -14.43
CA THR A 668 22.46 29.17 -15.22
C THR A 668 23.79 28.45 -15.46
N GLY A 669 23.94 27.82 -16.63
CA GLY A 669 25.17 27.12 -17.02
C GLY A 669 25.02 26.22 -18.25
N ASP A 670 25.06 26.82 -19.43
CA ASP A 670 25.44 26.26 -20.73
C ASP A 670 25.02 24.80 -21.05
N SER A 671 23.83 24.64 -21.64
CA SER A 671 23.63 23.64 -22.69
C SER A 671 23.89 24.31 -24.05
N PRO A 672 24.62 23.68 -24.99
CA PRO A 672 25.09 24.37 -26.19
C PRO A 672 23.97 24.64 -27.22
N LEU A 673 23.75 25.93 -27.50
CA LEU A 673 23.08 26.48 -28.70
C LEU A 673 21.66 25.95 -28.97
N GLY A 674 20.67 26.67 -28.44
CA GLY A 674 19.27 26.24 -28.35
C GLY A 674 18.57 25.83 -29.65
N GLU A 675 17.77 24.77 -29.52
CA GLU A 675 16.72 24.37 -30.45
C GLU A 675 15.38 25.00 -30.03
N GLN A 676 14.55 25.39 -31.01
CA GLN A 676 13.15 25.75 -30.75
C GLN A 676 12.29 24.49 -30.75
N PHE A 677 11.48 24.30 -29.71
CA PHE A 677 10.46 23.25 -29.69
C PHE A 677 9.47 23.46 -30.85
N TYR A 678 9.32 22.45 -31.72
CA TYR A 678 8.39 22.52 -32.85
C TYR A 678 6.95 22.59 -32.35
N LEU A 679 6.15 23.45 -32.96
CA LEU A 679 4.69 23.47 -32.84
C LEU A 679 4.09 23.55 -34.24
N PRO A 680 2.97 22.87 -34.52
CA PRO A 680 2.28 23.00 -35.80
C PRO A 680 1.66 24.39 -35.97
N SER A 681 1.16 24.69 -37.16
CA SER A 681 0.38 25.92 -37.41
C SER A 681 -0.76 26.05 -36.38
N ARG A 682 -1.16 27.28 -36.03
CA ARG A 682 -2.21 27.47 -35.02
C ARG A 682 -3.54 26.85 -35.48
N GLU A 683 -3.89 26.98 -36.75
CA GLU A 683 -5.08 26.38 -37.36
C GLU A 683 -5.04 24.83 -37.25
N THR A 684 -3.89 24.23 -37.55
CA THR A 684 -3.64 22.78 -37.35
C THR A 684 -3.79 22.37 -35.89
N CYS A 685 -3.24 23.18 -34.97
CA CYS A 685 -3.30 22.94 -33.52
C CYS A 685 -4.75 22.94 -32.99
N ASP A 686 -5.55 23.94 -33.39
CA ASP A 686 -6.95 24.04 -32.98
C ASP A 686 -7.78 22.85 -33.50
N ILE A 687 -7.52 22.35 -34.72
CA ILE A 687 -8.14 21.11 -35.23
C ILE A 687 -7.75 19.90 -34.38
N TYR A 688 -6.47 19.76 -34.02
CA TYR A 688 -5.98 18.63 -33.22
C TYR A 688 -6.56 18.65 -31.80
N ILE A 689 -6.71 19.84 -31.23
CA ILE A 689 -7.37 20.08 -29.96
C ILE A 689 -8.86 19.74 -30.04
N SER A 690 -9.57 20.15 -31.10
CA SER A 690 -11.00 19.82 -31.26
C SER A 690 -11.21 18.30 -31.29
N LYS A 691 -10.43 17.57 -32.10
CA LYS A 691 -10.43 16.09 -32.13
C LYS A 691 -10.21 15.48 -30.74
N PHE A 692 -9.22 15.96 -29.98
CA PHE A 692 -8.95 15.50 -28.62
C PHE A 692 -10.12 15.79 -27.67
N LEU A 693 -10.68 17.00 -27.71
CA LEU A 693 -11.80 17.41 -26.85
C LEU A 693 -13.08 16.61 -27.14
N GLU A 694 -13.39 16.42 -28.41
CA GLU A 694 -14.60 15.75 -28.90
C GLU A 694 -14.59 14.23 -28.72
N HIS A 695 -13.43 13.58 -28.82
CA HIS A 695 -13.35 12.12 -28.86
C HIS A 695 -12.71 11.45 -27.65
N VAL A 696 -11.82 12.14 -26.92
CA VAL A 696 -11.01 11.58 -25.83
C VAL A 696 -11.28 12.30 -24.50
N HIS A 697 -11.24 13.63 -24.48
CA HIS A 697 -11.48 14.39 -23.26
C HIS A 697 -12.95 14.29 -22.80
N CYS A 698 -13.89 14.13 -23.72
CA CYS A 698 -15.31 13.87 -23.41
C CYS A 698 -15.54 12.58 -22.59
N THR A 699 -14.56 11.69 -22.48
CA THR A 699 -14.60 10.49 -21.63
C THR A 699 -13.51 10.43 -20.56
N HIS A 700 -12.46 11.26 -20.67
CA HIS A 700 -11.32 11.24 -19.74
C HIS A 700 -10.90 12.67 -19.34
N TRP A 701 -11.37 13.14 -18.17
CA TRP A 701 -11.28 14.55 -17.76
C TRP A 701 -9.95 14.90 -17.09
N LEU A 702 -8.89 14.87 -17.89
CA LEU A 702 -7.53 15.12 -17.41
C LEU A 702 -7.26 16.61 -17.13
N TYR A 703 -7.92 17.52 -17.86
CA TYR A 703 -7.88 18.98 -17.68
C TYR A 703 -9.29 19.56 -17.38
N SER A 704 -9.38 20.87 -17.15
CA SER A 704 -10.61 21.65 -17.36
C SER A 704 -10.45 22.51 -18.61
N ILE A 705 -11.48 22.60 -19.45
CA ILE A 705 -11.36 23.17 -20.81
C ILE A 705 -10.86 24.61 -20.80
N GLU A 706 -11.33 25.43 -19.86
CA GLU A 706 -10.93 26.84 -19.73
C GLU A 706 -9.44 27.00 -19.41
N SER A 707 -8.92 26.12 -18.54
CA SER A 707 -7.50 26.08 -18.18
C SER A 707 -6.64 25.43 -19.26
N PHE A 708 -7.21 24.54 -20.07
CA PHE A 708 -6.50 23.89 -21.17
C PHE A 708 -6.29 24.87 -22.33
N LEU A 709 -7.38 25.47 -22.85
CA LEU A 709 -7.32 26.42 -23.96
C LEU A 709 -6.48 27.65 -23.61
N GLY A 710 -6.66 28.22 -22.41
CA GLY A 710 -5.85 29.36 -21.97
C GLY A 710 -4.34 29.07 -21.91
N ARG A 711 -3.92 27.83 -21.68
CA ARG A 711 -2.50 27.43 -21.73
C ARG A 711 -2.00 27.20 -23.16
N VAL A 712 -2.85 26.72 -24.06
CA VAL A 712 -2.53 26.65 -25.50
C VAL A 712 -2.30 28.07 -26.05
N ASP A 713 -3.20 29.00 -25.72
CA ASP A 713 -3.08 30.41 -26.12
C ASP A 713 -1.80 31.06 -25.57
N GLN A 714 -1.47 30.80 -24.29
CA GLN A 714 -0.20 31.23 -23.71
C GLN A 714 1.01 30.63 -24.43
N THR A 715 0.98 29.33 -24.77
CA THR A 715 2.07 28.61 -25.46
C THR A 715 2.36 29.21 -26.84
N TYR A 716 1.33 29.55 -27.61
CA TYR A 716 1.49 30.20 -28.91
C TYR A 716 1.84 31.70 -28.80
N SER A 717 1.63 32.33 -27.64
CA SER A 717 1.91 33.76 -27.42
C SER A 717 3.30 34.02 -26.83
N SER A 718 3.80 33.15 -25.95
CA SER A 718 5.06 33.35 -25.20
C SER A 718 6.32 33.29 -26.07
N ILE A 719 6.24 32.58 -27.21
CA ILE A 719 7.30 32.42 -28.22
C ILE A 719 7.91 33.76 -28.70
N VAL A 720 7.16 34.86 -28.57
CA VAL A 720 7.61 36.21 -28.98
C VAL A 720 8.59 36.85 -27.97
N THR A 721 8.68 36.37 -26.72
CA THR A 721 9.45 37.04 -25.66
C THR A 721 10.34 36.14 -24.81
N GLU A 722 9.80 35.17 -24.06
CA GLU A 722 10.57 34.40 -23.06
C GLU A 722 10.08 32.94 -22.99
N ASN A 723 11.01 31.99 -22.87
CA ASN A 723 10.75 30.58 -23.12
C ASN A 723 10.33 29.84 -21.83
N THR A 724 9.03 29.82 -21.51
CA THR A 724 8.51 29.46 -20.17
C THR A 724 7.59 28.23 -20.11
N CYS A 725 7.71 27.26 -21.02
CA CYS A 725 6.90 26.04 -21.02
C CYS A 725 7.58 24.88 -20.26
N THR A 726 6.80 24.08 -19.50
CA THR A 726 7.30 22.89 -18.79
C THR A 726 7.31 21.65 -19.68
N SER A 727 8.14 20.66 -19.33
CA SER A 727 8.32 19.42 -20.09
C SER A 727 7.06 18.58 -20.08
N SER A 728 6.35 18.53 -18.96
CA SER A 728 5.07 17.82 -18.79
C SER A 728 3.95 18.45 -19.61
N TRP A 729 3.94 19.79 -19.74
CA TRP A 729 2.99 20.47 -20.61
C TRP A 729 3.27 20.20 -22.09
N LEU A 730 4.53 20.29 -22.53
CA LEU A 730 4.92 19.97 -23.90
C LEU A 730 4.70 18.48 -24.22
N CYS A 731 4.94 17.57 -23.27
CA CYS A 731 4.65 16.14 -23.42
C CYS A 731 3.14 15.89 -23.57
N SER A 732 2.29 16.57 -22.80
CA SER A 732 0.84 16.53 -22.99
C SER A 732 0.43 17.06 -24.38
N LEU A 733 0.99 18.20 -24.83
CA LEU A 733 0.68 18.76 -26.14
C LEU A 733 1.12 17.83 -27.29
N TYR A 734 2.33 17.27 -27.25
CA TYR A 734 2.77 16.30 -28.27
C TYR A 734 1.97 15.00 -28.24
N ALA A 735 1.58 14.50 -27.07
CA ALA A 735 0.66 13.37 -26.99
C ALA A 735 -0.75 13.70 -27.54
N ILE A 736 -1.23 14.93 -27.40
CA ILE A 736 -2.48 15.41 -28.03
C ILE A 736 -2.34 15.57 -29.54
N PHE A 737 -1.22 16.14 -30.02
CA PHE A 737 -0.97 16.27 -31.46
C PHE A 737 -0.81 14.90 -32.13
N ALA A 738 -0.25 13.90 -31.45
CA ALA A 738 -0.25 12.51 -31.90
C ALA A 738 -1.65 11.88 -32.02
N ILE A 739 -2.68 12.43 -31.36
CA ILE A 739 -4.09 12.04 -31.53
C ILE A 739 -4.73 12.84 -32.68
N GLY A 740 -4.38 14.11 -32.82
CA GLY A 740 -4.99 15.02 -33.81
C GLY A 740 -4.44 14.87 -35.24
N SER A 741 -3.14 14.63 -35.39
CA SER A 741 -2.44 14.44 -36.68
C SER A 741 -2.74 13.11 -37.35
N VAL A 742 -3.43 12.21 -36.63
CA VAL A 742 -4.14 11.09 -37.21
C VAL A 742 -5.19 11.63 -38.20
N THR A 743 -4.91 11.45 -39.48
CA THR A 743 -5.85 11.67 -40.58
C THR A 743 -6.86 10.54 -40.67
N SER A 744 -8.10 10.85 -41.04
CA SER A 744 -9.02 9.86 -41.58
C SER A 744 -8.80 9.73 -43.08
N GLY A 745 -9.03 8.55 -43.65
CA GLY A 745 -8.97 8.34 -45.10
C GLY A 745 -10.06 9.07 -45.90
N ALA A 746 -10.95 9.82 -45.23
CA ALA A 746 -11.90 10.72 -45.86
C ALA A 746 -11.32 12.14 -46.05
N ASP A 747 -10.45 12.59 -45.12
CA ASP A 747 -9.88 13.95 -45.13
C ASP A 747 -9.04 14.23 -46.40
N GLU A 748 -8.44 13.20 -47.01
CA GLU A 748 -7.66 13.33 -48.25
C GLU A 748 -8.49 13.83 -49.45
N GLN A 749 -9.81 13.64 -49.45
CA GLN A 749 -10.67 14.15 -50.53
C GLN A 749 -11.05 15.62 -50.30
N ASP A 750 -11.44 16.01 -49.08
CA ASP A 750 -11.80 17.40 -48.77
C ASP A 750 -10.57 18.33 -48.67
N ALA A 751 -9.37 17.80 -48.42
CA ALA A 751 -8.11 18.53 -48.53
C ALA A 751 -7.86 19.14 -49.93
N SER A 752 -8.53 18.64 -50.97
CA SER A 752 -8.51 19.25 -52.31
C SER A 752 -9.29 20.57 -52.43
N SER A 753 -10.17 20.86 -51.45
CA SER A 753 -11.03 22.06 -51.42
C SER A 753 -10.48 23.20 -50.56
N TYR A 754 -9.78 22.88 -49.46
CA TYR A 754 -9.05 23.83 -48.62
C TYR A 754 -7.58 23.89 -49.02
N GLY A 755 -7.31 24.62 -50.11
CA GLY A 755 -6.04 24.52 -50.85
C GLY A 755 -4.76 24.80 -50.05
N GLY A 756 -3.96 23.75 -49.83
CA GLY A 756 -2.50 23.82 -49.68
C GLY A 756 -1.95 24.40 -48.38
N LEU A 757 -2.78 24.72 -47.38
CA LEU A 757 -2.36 25.42 -46.15
C LEU A 757 -2.30 24.54 -44.88
N LEU A 758 -2.75 23.28 -44.95
CA LEU A 758 -3.00 22.42 -43.78
C LEU A 758 -2.17 21.13 -43.73
N SER A 759 -0.94 21.14 -44.27
CA SER A 759 0.02 20.05 -44.08
C SER A 759 0.91 20.31 -42.85
N ASP A 760 0.75 19.50 -41.80
CA ASP A 760 1.74 19.37 -40.73
C ASP A 760 2.99 18.62 -41.27
N GLU A 761 4.17 18.98 -40.78
CA GLU A 761 5.42 18.28 -41.13
C GLU A 761 5.68 17.04 -40.23
N LYS A 762 4.85 16.81 -39.21
CA LYS A 762 5.00 15.74 -38.22
C LYS A 762 3.84 14.75 -38.24
N SER A 763 4.17 13.47 -38.36
CA SER A 763 3.20 12.38 -38.20
C SER A 763 2.86 12.12 -36.73
N ALA A 764 1.85 11.30 -36.48
CA ALA A 764 1.52 10.82 -35.14
C ALA A 764 2.69 10.10 -34.44
N LEU A 765 3.57 9.43 -35.20
CA LEU A 765 4.74 8.74 -34.65
C LEU A 765 5.89 9.70 -34.30
N ASP A 766 6.05 10.78 -35.07
CA ASP A 766 7.02 11.85 -34.76
C ASP A 766 6.63 12.54 -33.45
N TYR A 767 5.36 12.92 -33.30
CA TYR A 767 4.85 13.50 -32.06
C TYR A 767 4.95 12.55 -30.86
N VAL A 768 4.71 11.24 -31.03
CA VAL A 768 5.00 10.23 -30.00
C VAL A 768 6.48 10.20 -29.63
N THR A 769 7.38 10.37 -30.59
CA THR A 769 8.83 10.38 -30.36
C THR A 769 9.27 11.64 -29.62
N MET A 770 8.75 12.80 -29.98
CA MET A 770 8.96 14.07 -29.28
C MET A 770 8.39 14.04 -27.85
N ALA A 771 7.21 13.44 -27.65
CA ALA A 771 6.67 13.20 -26.31
C ALA A 771 7.59 12.27 -25.49
N LYS A 772 8.08 11.16 -26.07
CA LYS A 772 9.02 10.22 -25.43
C LYS A 772 10.33 10.91 -24.98
N GLN A 773 10.87 11.83 -25.78
CA GLN A 773 12.11 12.56 -25.44
C GLN A 773 11.98 13.39 -24.16
N LEU A 774 10.78 13.89 -23.85
CA LEU A 774 10.52 14.68 -22.64
C LEU A 774 10.29 13.80 -21.39
N ILE A 775 9.98 12.50 -21.55
CA ILE A 775 9.60 11.62 -20.43
C ILE A 775 10.58 11.60 -19.24
N PRO A 776 11.91 11.62 -19.40
CA PRO A 776 12.83 11.72 -18.27
C PRO A 776 12.56 12.97 -17.42
N ALA A 777 12.43 14.14 -18.06
CA ALA A 777 12.08 15.37 -17.37
C ALA A 777 10.67 15.34 -16.78
N VAL A 778 9.71 14.64 -17.40
CA VAL A 778 8.36 14.41 -16.82
C VAL A 778 8.41 13.55 -15.54
N TYR A 779 9.41 12.67 -15.38
CA TYR A 779 9.62 11.96 -14.11
C TYR A 779 10.29 12.85 -13.05
N ASP A 780 11.16 13.78 -13.44
CA ASP A 780 11.76 14.76 -12.53
C ASP A 780 10.75 15.87 -12.13
N GLU A 781 9.82 16.24 -13.02
CA GLU A 781 8.75 17.22 -12.83
C GLU A 781 7.53 16.69 -12.02
N ALA A 782 7.51 15.41 -11.65
CA ALA A 782 6.46 14.61 -10.96
C ALA A 782 5.28 15.36 -10.28
N ASP A 783 4.45 16.05 -11.07
CA ASP A 783 3.34 16.89 -10.65
C ASP A 783 1.99 16.49 -11.30
N LEU A 784 1.00 17.40 -11.28
CA LEU A 784 -0.30 17.18 -11.93
C LEU A 784 -0.21 17.10 -13.46
N ASP A 785 0.63 17.90 -14.10
CA ASP A 785 0.81 17.82 -15.55
C ASP A 785 1.61 16.58 -15.92
N SER A 786 2.52 16.13 -15.06
CA SER A 786 3.22 14.85 -15.21
C SER A 786 2.22 13.68 -15.19
N ILE A 787 1.30 13.66 -14.21
CA ILE A 787 0.19 12.70 -14.18
C ILE A 787 -0.62 12.74 -15.49
N ARG A 788 -0.99 13.93 -15.98
CA ARG A 788 -1.79 14.13 -17.19
C ARG A 788 -1.05 13.69 -18.46
N ALA A 789 0.22 14.04 -18.60
CA ALA A 789 1.07 13.68 -19.73
C ALA A 789 1.19 12.17 -19.86
N LEU A 790 1.53 11.48 -18.77
CA LEU A 790 1.63 10.02 -18.74
C LEU A 790 0.25 9.35 -18.96
N ALA A 791 -0.85 9.97 -18.50
CA ALA A 791 -2.20 9.48 -18.76
C ALA A 791 -2.61 9.61 -20.24
N ILE A 792 -2.40 10.76 -20.89
CA ILE A 792 -2.66 10.93 -22.33
C ILE A 792 -1.76 9.99 -23.15
N MET A 793 -0.47 9.91 -22.80
CA MET A 793 0.48 9.01 -23.45
C MET A 793 0.06 7.53 -23.36
N SER A 794 -0.60 7.12 -22.27
CA SER A 794 -1.19 5.78 -22.17
C SER A 794 -2.32 5.53 -23.17
N ILE A 795 -3.17 6.52 -23.47
CA ILE A 795 -4.25 6.44 -24.46
C ILE A 795 -3.66 6.35 -25.88
N VAL A 796 -2.68 7.21 -26.18
CA VAL A 796 -1.97 7.21 -27.47
C VAL A 796 -1.34 5.85 -27.73
N LEU A 797 -0.57 5.34 -26.77
CA LEU A 797 0.13 4.06 -26.90
C LEU A 797 -0.83 2.86 -26.90
N GLU A 798 -1.99 2.93 -26.25
CA GLU A 798 -3.01 1.89 -26.38
C GLU A 798 -3.59 1.86 -27.80
N ASN A 799 -3.89 3.03 -28.37
CA ASN A 799 -4.43 3.13 -29.71
C ASN A 799 -3.40 2.76 -30.78
N LEU A 800 -2.11 3.03 -30.54
CA LEU A 800 -0.98 2.58 -31.37
C LEU A 800 -0.49 1.16 -31.00
N CYS A 801 -1.40 0.29 -30.53
CA CYS A 801 -1.20 -1.13 -30.19
C CYS A 801 -0.10 -1.45 -29.15
N SER A 802 0.59 -0.46 -28.61
CA SER A 802 1.69 -0.57 -27.63
C SER A 802 1.17 -0.82 -26.20
N ARG A 803 0.36 -1.88 -26.03
CA ARG A 803 -0.43 -2.19 -24.81
C ARG A 803 0.41 -2.24 -23.53
N VAL A 804 1.61 -2.84 -23.61
CA VAL A 804 2.55 -2.96 -22.49
C VAL A 804 3.03 -1.58 -22.02
N SER A 805 3.49 -0.75 -22.97
CA SER A 805 3.92 0.62 -22.71
C SER A 805 2.77 1.46 -22.15
N SER A 806 1.57 1.35 -22.74
CA SER A 806 0.35 2.01 -22.24
C SER A 806 0.09 1.70 -20.76
N TYR A 807 0.09 0.42 -20.38
CA TYR A 807 -0.12 0.01 -18.98
C TYR A 807 1.01 0.50 -18.05
N LEU A 808 2.25 0.59 -18.52
CA LEU A 808 3.37 1.18 -17.76
C LEU A 808 3.19 2.68 -17.53
N TYR A 809 2.81 3.45 -18.56
CA TYR A 809 2.53 4.89 -18.42
C TYR A 809 1.30 5.17 -17.54
N MET A 810 0.27 4.34 -17.64
CA MET A 810 -0.87 4.34 -16.72
C MET A 810 -0.44 4.02 -15.27
N GLY A 811 0.42 3.02 -15.08
CA GLY A 811 1.01 2.67 -13.79
C GLY A 811 1.82 3.81 -13.17
N ALA A 812 2.63 4.51 -13.97
CA ALA A 812 3.41 5.67 -13.54
C ALA A 812 2.51 6.86 -13.17
N SER A 813 1.54 7.20 -14.03
CA SER A 813 0.53 8.24 -13.77
C SER A 813 -0.22 7.97 -12.47
N ILE A 814 -0.63 6.73 -12.22
CA ILE A 814 -1.30 6.32 -10.97
C ILE A 814 -0.33 6.32 -9.78
N GLN A 815 0.94 5.94 -9.95
CA GLN A 815 1.93 6.02 -8.87
C GLN A 815 2.19 7.49 -8.46
N MET A 816 2.25 8.42 -9.41
CA MET A 816 2.31 9.85 -9.15
C MET A 816 1.03 10.34 -8.46
N ALA A 817 -0.16 9.96 -8.94
CA ALA A 817 -1.44 10.31 -8.31
C ALA A 817 -1.62 9.73 -6.89
N TYR A 818 -1.06 8.55 -6.61
CA TYR A 818 -0.94 7.99 -5.27
C TYR A 818 -0.04 8.87 -4.40
N SER A 819 1.15 9.19 -4.91
CA SER A 819 2.15 9.97 -4.19
C SER A 819 1.63 11.36 -3.85
N LEU A 820 1.10 12.10 -4.84
CA LEU A 820 0.53 13.45 -4.72
C LEU A 820 -0.82 13.52 -4.00
N GLY A 821 -1.34 12.40 -3.47
CA GLY A 821 -2.49 12.41 -2.55
C GLY A 821 -3.89 12.48 -3.18
N LEU A 822 -3.99 12.50 -4.52
CA LEU A 822 -5.26 12.52 -5.26
C LEU A 822 -6.21 11.40 -4.80
N HIS A 823 -5.66 10.21 -4.57
CA HIS A 823 -6.35 9.02 -4.05
C HIS A 823 -6.91 9.14 -2.61
N ARG A 824 -6.73 10.27 -1.93
CA ARG A 824 -7.17 10.54 -0.55
C ARG A 824 -7.85 11.91 -0.40
N ASP A 825 -8.11 12.62 -1.49
CA ASP A 825 -8.56 14.03 -1.46
C ASP A 825 -7.60 14.94 -0.69
N GLN A 826 -6.30 14.63 -0.74
CA GLN A 826 -5.25 15.46 -0.17
C GLN A 826 -4.58 16.28 -1.26
N VAL A 827 -4.50 17.58 -0.98
CA VAL A 827 -4.14 18.69 -1.86
C VAL A 827 -3.51 19.74 -0.94
N PRO A 828 -2.41 20.42 -1.32
CA PRO A 828 -1.71 21.35 -0.41
C PRO A 828 -2.63 22.38 0.28
N ASP A 829 -2.29 22.77 1.51
CA ASP A 829 -3.14 23.64 2.34
C ASP A 829 -3.34 25.06 1.76
N GLU A 830 -2.44 25.50 0.87
CA GLU A 830 -2.54 26.77 0.14
C GLU A 830 -3.42 26.67 -1.12
N SER A 831 -3.70 25.47 -1.62
CA SER A 831 -4.44 25.27 -2.88
C SER A 831 -5.92 25.64 -2.75
N SER A 832 -6.40 26.28 -3.81
CA SER A 832 -7.79 26.72 -3.95
C SER A 832 -8.79 25.56 -3.96
N THR A 833 -10.05 25.91 -3.71
CA THR A 833 -11.18 24.98 -3.90
C THR A 833 -11.33 24.51 -5.35
N LEU A 834 -10.84 25.29 -6.32
CA LEU A 834 -10.82 24.96 -7.73
C LEU A 834 -9.80 23.85 -8.02
N GLU A 835 -8.57 24.01 -7.53
CA GLU A 835 -7.51 22.99 -7.65
C GLU A 835 -7.90 21.69 -6.96
N ARG A 836 -8.53 21.74 -5.77
CA ARG A 836 -9.00 20.52 -5.10
C ARG A 836 -9.99 19.72 -5.96
N GLU A 837 -10.84 20.38 -6.72
CA GLU A 837 -11.72 19.71 -7.68
C GLU A 837 -11.00 19.19 -8.92
N GLN A 838 -9.92 19.85 -9.37
CA GLN A 838 -9.05 19.28 -10.41
C GLN A 838 -8.37 17.98 -9.95
N TYR A 839 -7.88 17.90 -8.71
CA TYR A 839 -7.27 16.69 -8.14
C TYR A 839 -8.31 15.54 -8.06
N ARG A 840 -9.53 15.82 -7.60
CA ARG A 840 -10.64 14.83 -7.55
C ARG A 840 -11.00 14.32 -8.95
N ARG A 841 -11.10 15.21 -9.95
CA ARG A 841 -11.39 14.85 -11.34
C ARG A 841 -10.31 13.98 -11.96
N LEU A 842 -9.05 14.35 -11.75
CA LEU A 842 -7.91 13.60 -12.26
C LEU A 842 -7.86 12.21 -11.62
N TRP A 843 -8.08 12.09 -10.30
CA TRP A 843 -8.22 10.78 -9.64
C TRP A 843 -9.29 9.89 -10.27
N TRP A 844 -10.52 10.40 -10.40
CA TRP A 844 -11.64 9.59 -10.88
C TRP A 844 -11.58 9.32 -12.38
N SER A 845 -10.99 10.22 -13.18
CA SER A 845 -10.67 9.97 -14.58
C SER A 845 -9.64 8.85 -14.74
N LEU A 846 -8.60 8.83 -13.90
CA LEU A 846 -7.64 7.72 -13.87
C LEU A 846 -8.32 6.41 -13.46
N PHE A 847 -9.14 6.40 -12.40
CA PHE A 847 -9.89 5.20 -11.96
C PHE A 847 -10.82 4.62 -13.04
N ILE A 848 -11.37 5.47 -13.92
CA ILE A 848 -12.15 5.08 -15.09
C ILE A 848 -11.23 4.49 -16.17
N LEU A 849 -10.19 5.24 -16.56
CA LEU A 849 -9.30 4.95 -17.67
C LEU A 849 -8.38 3.73 -17.42
N GLU A 850 -7.74 3.67 -16.26
CA GLU A 850 -6.99 2.52 -15.71
C GLU A 850 -7.71 1.21 -16.00
N GLN A 851 -9.00 1.24 -15.71
CA GLN A 851 -9.84 0.07 -15.65
C GLN A 851 -10.46 -0.23 -17.02
N GLU A 852 -10.41 0.72 -17.95
CA GLU A 852 -10.59 0.48 -19.38
C GLU A 852 -9.37 -0.25 -19.96
N VAL A 853 -8.18 0.33 -19.80
CA VAL A 853 -6.87 -0.20 -20.24
C VAL A 853 -6.62 -1.61 -19.70
N ALA A 854 -6.77 -1.81 -18.39
CA ALA A 854 -6.63 -3.12 -17.75
C ALA A 854 -7.60 -4.18 -18.33
N SER A 855 -8.82 -3.75 -18.73
CA SER A 855 -9.82 -4.66 -19.31
C SER A 855 -9.57 -5.07 -20.78
N ARG A 856 -8.62 -4.42 -21.47
CA ARG A 856 -8.11 -4.82 -22.80
C ARG A 856 -6.76 -5.53 -22.73
N GLY A 857 -5.90 -5.13 -21.79
CA GLY A 857 -4.60 -5.76 -21.56
C GLY A 857 -4.66 -7.10 -20.83
N GLY A 858 -5.85 -7.57 -20.43
CA GLY A 858 -6.03 -8.78 -19.59
C GLY A 858 -5.48 -8.63 -18.16
N ALA A 859 -5.08 -7.42 -17.78
CA ALA A 859 -4.30 -7.11 -16.60
C ALA A 859 -5.20 -6.84 -15.37
N PRO A 860 -4.69 -7.00 -14.14
CA PRO A 860 -5.40 -6.56 -12.94
C PRO A 860 -5.53 -5.04 -12.90
N THR A 861 -6.52 -4.56 -12.16
CA THR A 861 -6.57 -3.15 -11.72
C THR A 861 -5.40 -2.82 -10.81
N LEU A 862 -4.80 -1.66 -11.07
CA LEU A 862 -3.74 -1.04 -10.26
C LEU A 862 -4.32 -0.45 -8.96
N VAL A 863 -5.59 -0.02 -9.00
CA VAL A 863 -6.33 0.49 -7.84
C VAL A 863 -7.24 -0.60 -7.25
N ASP A 864 -7.11 -0.87 -5.95
CA ASP A 864 -8.05 -1.68 -5.17
C ASP A 864 -8.59 -0.85 -4.00
N GLU A 865 -9.81 -0.33 -4.12
CA GLU A 865 -10.43 0.55 -3.11
C GLU A 865 -10.52 -0.11 -1.72
N ARG A 866 -10.58 -1.44 -1.65
CA ARG A 866 -10.63 -2.19 -0.37
C ARG A 866 -9.33 -2.07 0.41
N MET A 867 -8.21 -1.87 -0.28
CA MET A 867 -6.89 -1.67 0.31
C MET A 867 -6.63 -0.21 0.71
N LEU A 868 -7.36 0.76 0.12
CA LEU A 868 -7.15 2.19 0.39
C LEU A 868 -7.58 2.60 1.81
N LYS A 869 -8.59 1.92 2.37
CA LYS A 869 -9.19 2.18 3.71
C LYS A 869 -9.71 3.62 3.92
N ILE A 870 -9.74 4.42 2.85
CA ILE A 870 -10.15 5.82 2.78
C ILE A 870 -11.02 5.93 1.54
N ALA A 871 -12.14 6.64 1.63
CA ALA A 871 -13.06 6.84 0.53
C ALA A 871 -12.92 8.28 -0.03
N THR A 872 -12.33 8.41 -1.21
CA THR A 872 -12.26 9.70 -1.92
C THR A 872 -13.67 10.18 -2.27
N PRO A 873 -14.04 11.45 -2.03
CA PRO A 873 -15.27 12.02 -2.56
C PRO A 873 -15.28 12.02 -4.09
N LEU A 874 -16.46 11.89 -4.69
CA LEU A 874 -16.66 12.18 -6.12
C LEU A 874 -16.45 13.69 -6.37
N PRO A 875 -16.00 14.10 -7.57
CA PRO A 875 -15.74 15.51 -7.85
C PRO A 875 -17.05 16.28 -7.96
N SER A 876 -17.02 17.55 -7.56
CA SER A 876 -18.12 18.48 -7.79
C SER A 876 -18.17 18.86 -9.27
N GLU A 877 -19.16 18.30 -9.97
CA GLU A 877 -19.48 18.67 -11.35
C GLU A 877 -20.07 20.09 -11.46
N GLN A 878 -20.38 20.75 -10.34
CA GLN A 878 -20.89 22.12 -10.29
C GLN A 878 -19.80 23.19 -10.12
N MET A 879 -18.59 22.83 -9.65
CA MET A 879 -17.52 23.80 -9.32
C MET A 879 -16.52 24.04 -10.46
N LEU A 880 -16.45 23.12 -11.41
CA LEU A 880 -15.70 23.19 -12.66
C LEU A 880 -16.67 22.68 -13.72
N TYR A 881 -16.76 23.31 -14.90
CA TYR A 881 -17.67 22.78 -15.93
C TYR A 881 -17.16 21.40 -16.41
N PRO A 882 -18.02 20.40 -16.66
CA PRO A 882 -17.63 19.11 -17.27
C PRO A 882 -17.15 19.22 -18.74
N GLY A 883 -17.25 20.42 -19.34
CA GLY A 883 -16.83 20.72 -20.70
C GLY A 883 -17.97 20.61 -21.71
N MET A 884 -17.84 21.26 -22.87
CA MET A 884 -18.91 21.33 -23.88
C MET A 884 -19.35 19.97 -24.42
N HIS A 885 -18.48 18.96 -24.31
CA HIS A 885 -18.67 17.61 -24.82
C HIS A 885 -19.05 16.60 -23.71
N THR A 886 -19.11 17.04 -22.45
CA THR A 886 -19.48 16.16 -21.35
C THR A 886 -20.57 16.74 -20.44
N PRO A 887 -21.64 15.99 -20.18
CA PRO A 887 -22.78 16.45 -19.38
C PRO A 887 -22.57 16.37 -17.86
N LEU A 888 -23.47 17.02 -17.11
CA LEU A 888 -23.46 17.06 -15.63
C LEU A 888 -24.01 15.78 -14.96
N SER A 889 -23.25 15.31 -13.98
CA SER A 889 -23.25 14.03 -13.23
C SER A 889 -22.62 12.83 -13.94
N TRP A 890 -22.00 13.02 -15.12
CA TRP A 890 -21.40 11.98 -15.95
C TRP A 890 -20.29 11.19 -15.24
N ILE A 891 -19.33 11.86 -14.60
CA ILE A 891 -18.19 11.17 -13.98
C ILE A 891 -18.61 10.47 -12.68
N SER A 892 -19.57 11.06 -11.96
CA SER A 892 -20.09 10.50 -10.70
C SER A 892 -20.71 9.10 -10.88
N THR A 893 -21.38 8.87 -12.02
CA THR A 893 -22.09 7.63 -12.31
C THR A 893 -21.25 6.66 -13.16
N SER A 894 -20.28 7.18 -13.92
CA SER A 894 -19.15 6.39 -14.42
C SER A 894 -18.45 5.67 -13.27
N VAL A 895 -18.11 6.38 -12.19
CA VAL A 895 -17.50 5.75 -11.01
C VAL A 895 -18.44 4.76 -10.32
N SER A 896 -19.75 5.00 -10.30
CA SER A 896 -20.69 4.13 -9.56
C SER A 896 -20.89 2.76 -10.23
N LEU A 897 -21.03 2.70 -11.56
CA LEU A 897 -21.00 1.42 -12.28
C LEU A 897 -19.56 0.95 -12.59
N CYS A 898 -18.52 1.80 -12.47
CA CYS A 898 -17.10 1.37 -12.41
C CYS A 898 -16.69 0.77 -11.05
N ARG A 899 -17.53 0.90 -10.03
CA ARG A 899 -17.47 0.05 -8.83
C ARG A 899 -18.19 -1.27 -9.07
N LEU A 900 -19.40 -1.23 -9.63
CA LEU A 900 -20.11 -2.45 -10.02
C LEU A 900 -19.34 -3.27 -11.10
N LYS A 901 -18.46 -2.62 -11.91
CA LYS A 901 -17.42 -3.24 -12.76
C LYS A 901 -16.56 -4.18 -11.94
N ARG A 902 -15.96 -3.64 -10.88
CA ARG A 902 -15.02 -4.32 -9.99
C ARG A 902 -15.78 -5.34 -9.12
N ASP A 903 -17.00 -5.05 -8.68
CA ASP A 903 -17.82 -5.93 -7.83
C ASP A 903 -18.42 -7.14 -8.56
N ILE A 904 -19.08 -6.96 -9.72
CA ILE A 904 -19.65 -8.06 -10.55
C ILE A 904 -18.66 -9.20 -10.65
N ILE A 905 -17.40 -8.84 -10.79
CA ILE A 905 -16.41 -9.70 -11.35
C ILE A 905 -15.33 -10.09 -10.34
N GLN A 906 -15.10 -9.26 -9.31
CA GLN A 906 -14.53 -9.71 -8.06
C GLN A 906 -15.37 -10.89 -7.53
N THR A 907 -16.70 -10.79 -7.59
CA THR A 907 -17.61 -11.90 -7.25
C THR A 907 -17.55 -13.04 -8.30
N VAL A 908 -18.04 -12.81 -9.53
CA VAL A 908 -18.38 -13.90 -10.47
C VAL A 908 -17.17 -14.62 -11.06
N TYR A 909 -16.00 -14.01 -11.02
CA TYR A 909 -14.79 -14.59 -11.60
C TYR A 909 -13.62 -14.62 -10.59
N ALA A 910 -13.47 -13.61 -9.71
CA ALA A 910 -12.31 -13.52 -8.81
C ALA A 910 -12.47 -14.20 -7.44
N GLU A 911 -13.69 -14.51 -6.99
CA GLU A 911 -13.98 -15.12 -5.67
C GLU A 911 -14.47 -16.57 -5.73
N ARG A 912 -14.60 -17.14 -6.95
CA ARG A 912 -14.89 -18.56 -7.28
C ARG A 912 -14.02 -19.65 -6.60
N SER A 913 -13.08 -19.26 -5.74
CA SER A 913 -12.05 -20.14 -5.25
C SER A 913 -12.18 -20.42 -3.74
N ASN A 914 -12.51 -19.44 -2.90
CA ASN A 914 -12.16 -19.46 -1.47
C ASN A 914 -12.84 -20.57 -0.63
N THR A 915 -14.09 -20.91 -0.92
CA THR A 915 -14.91 -21.82 -0.08
C THR A 915 -15.90 -22.70 -0.85
N SER A 916 -16.19 -22.41 -2.12
CA SER A 916 -16.91 -23.31 -3.03
C SER A 916 -16.38 -23.12 -4.46
N ARG A 917 -16.48 -24.19 -5.27
CA ARG A 917 -16.25 -24.13 -6.73
C ARG A 917 -17.48 -23.63 -7.50
N THR A 918 -18.62 -23.51 -6.81
CA THR A 918 -19.94 -23.25 -7.38
C THR A 918 -20.31 -21.77 -7.24
N ILE A 919 -21.09 -21.23 -8.18
CA ILE A 919 -21.77 -19.94 -8.03
C ILE A 919 -23.26 -20.20 -7.98
N SER A 920 -23.94 -19.67 -6.96
CA SER A 920 -25.40 -19.74 -6.87
C SER A 920 -26.07 -18.88 -7.93
N PHE A 921 -27.20 -19.33 -8.46
CA PHE A 921 -28.05 -18.50 -9.33
C PHE A 921 -28.44 -17.18 -8.64
N SER A 922 -28.68 -17.21 -7.32
CA SER A 922 -28.96 -16.00 -6.53
C SER A 922 -27.84 -14.95 -6.59
N THR A 923 -26.58 -15.35 -6.68
CA THR A 923 -25.45 -14.40 -6.81
C THR A 923 -25.46 -13.69 -8.16
N ILE A 924 -25.69 -14.44 -9.25
CA ILE A 924 -25.80 -13.88 -10.60
C ILE A 924 -27.03 -12.98 -10.70
N SER A 925 -28.18 -13.43 -10.21
CA SER A 925 -29.42 -12.65 -10.19
C SER A 925 -29.27 -11.36 -9.37
N ASN A 926 -28.60 -11.39 -8.22
CA ASN A 926 -28.36 -10.20 -7.39
C ASN A 926 -27.43 -9.18 -8.09
N LEU A 927 -26.47 -9.62 -8.89
CA LEU A 927 -25.60 -8.74 -9.68
C LEU A 927 -26.32 -8.17 -10.91
N LEU A 928 -27.13 -8.97 -11.58
CA LEU A 928 -27.99 -8.51 -12.67
C LEU A 928 -29.07 -7.54 -12.16
N LEU A 929 -29.63 -7.77 -10.97
CA LEU A 929 -30.48 -6.83 -10.24
C LEU A 929 -29.75 -5.53 -9.93
N SER A 930 -28.49 -5.59 -9.47
CA SER A 930 -27.69 -4.40 -9.23
C SER A 930 -27.48 -3.59 -10.51
N LEU A 931 -27.22 -4.24 -11.66
CA LEU A 931 -27.18 -3.60 -12.98
C LEU A 931 -28.53 -2.95 -13.34
N GLN A 932 -29.63 -3.71 -13.28
CA GLN A 932 -30.97 -3.21 -13.64
C GLN A 932 -31.42 -2.05 -12.74
N LYS A 933 -31.23 -2.17 -11.42
CA LYS A 933 -31.53 -1.13 -10.44
C LYS A 933 -30.69 0.11 -10.70
N TRP A 934 -29.40 -0.06 -10.98
CA TRP A 934 -28.51 1.03 -11.34
C TRP A 934 -29.01 1.74 -12.61
N MET A 935 -29.42 1.00 -13.65
CA MET A 935 -29.97 1.54 -14.92
C MET A 935 -31.36 2.21 -14.75
N GLN A 936 -32.10 1.85 -13.70
CA GLN A 936 -33.30 2.58 -13.29
C GLN A 936 -32.94 3.89 -12.56
N GLN A 937 -31.86 3.86 -11.76
CA GLN A 937 -31.40 4.94 -10.88
C GLN A 937 -30.50 5.99 -11.54
N ILE A 938 -29.92 5.74 -12.71
CA ILE A 938 -29.31 6.82 -13.53
C ILE A 938 -30.36 7.94 -13.70
N PRO A 939 -30.05 9.22 -13.41
CA PRO A 939 -31.04 10.29 -13.43
C PRO A 939 -31.79 10.43 -14.76
N PRO A 940 -32.99 11.05 -14.77
CA PRO A 940 -33.88 11.01 -15.92
C PRO A 940 -33.42 11.89 -17.08
N HIS A 941 -32.56 12.89 -16.81
CA HIS A 941 -31.82 13.52 -17.88
C HIS A 941 -30.84 12.49 -18.45
N LEU A 942 -30.07 11.82 -17.60
CA LEU A 942 -28.93 11.00 -17.97
C LEU A 942 -29.26 9.62 -18.61
N LYS A 943 -30.16 9.52 -19.62
CA LYS A 943 -30.50 8.29 -20.37
C LYS A 943 -30.43 8.43 -21.91
N HIS A 944 -29.97 7.37 -22.58
CA HIS A 944 -29.88 7.24 -24.06
C HIS A 944 -31.18 7.51 -24.84
N ASP A 945 -32.33 7.16 -24.27
CA ASP A 945 -33.64 7.30 -24.91
C ASP A 945 -34.23 8.73 -24.81
N VAL A 946 -33.53 9.64 -24.13
CA VAL A 946 -33.97 11.02 -23.89
C VAL A 946 -33.08 12.00 -24.69
N PRO A 947 -33.63 12.99 -25.43
CA PRO A 947 -32.84 13.82 -26.35
C PRO A 947 -31.76 14.70 -25.68
N VAL A 948 -30.48 14.34 -25.93
CA VAL A 948 -29.28 15.03 -25.42
C VAL A 948 -28.70 16.03 -26.42
N PRO A 949 -27.95 17.07 -25.99
CA PRO A 949 -27.22 17.97 -26.89
C PRO A 949 -26.23 17.22 -27.80
N PRO A 950 -26.04 17.63 -29.08
CA PRO A 950 -25.19 16.89 -30.03
C PRO A 950 -23.77 16.62 -29.52
N THR A 951 -23.15 17.58 -28.84
CA THR A 951 -21.79 17.45 -28.29
C THR A 951 -21.70 16.44 -27.13
N HIS A 952 -22.79 16.19 -26.41
CA HIS A 952 -22.84 15.18 -25.34
C HIS A 952 -23.06 13.76 -25.89
N LYS A 953 -23.52 13.59 -27.14
CA LYS A 953 -23.98 12.29 -27.68
C LYS A 953 -22.95 11.18 -27.53
N ARG A 954 -21.67 11.42 -27.90
CA ARG A 954 -20.58 10.43 -27.73
C ARG A 954 -20.47 9.98 -26.27
N ALA A 955 -20.33 10.94 -25.36
CA ALA A 955 -20.11 10.67 -23.95
C ALA A 955 -21.24 9.83 -23.32
N VAL A 956 -22.47 10.03 -23.82
CA VAL A 956 -23.71 9.30 -23.46
C VAL A 956 -23.81 7.94 -24.14
N ALA A 957 -23.41 7.82 -25.41
CA ALA A 957 -23.42 6.53 -26.09
C ALA A 957 -22.37 5.59 -25.48
N VAL A 958 -21.20 6.14 -25.12
CA VAL A 958 -20.11 5.44 -24.43
C VAL A 958 -20.58 4.81 -23.11
N LEU A 959 -21.52 5.42 -22.34
CA LEU A 959 -22.23 4.72 -21.26
C LEU A 959 -22.78 3.42 -21.72
N HIS A 960 -23.78 3.48 -22.60
CA HIS A 960 -24.72 2.40 -22.70
C HIS A 960 -24.00 1.19 -23.30
N LEU A 961 -22.96 1.41 -24.12
CA LEU A 961 -22.00 0.40 -24.55
C LEU A 961 -21.19 -0.24 -23.43
N GLN A 962 -20.78 0.53 -22.42
CA GLN A 962 -20.08 0.03 -21.24
C GLN A 962 -21.04 -0.66 -20.24
N TYR A 963 -22.26 -0.17 -20.02
CA TYR A 963 -23.30 -0.89 -19.26
C TYR A 963 -23.68 -2.21 -19.93
N TRP A 964 -24.09 -2.19 -21.21
CA TRP A 964 -24.45 -3.40 -21.94
C TRP A 964 -23.25 -4.33 -22.13
N GLY A 965 -22.04 -3.79 -22.29
CA GLY A 965 -20.79 -4.53 -22.25
C GLY A 965 -20.56 -5.32 -20.96
N SER A 966 -21.26 -4.97 -19.88
CA SER A 966 -21.12 -5.55 -18.53
C SER A 966 -22.26 -6.50 -18.19
N THR A 967 -23.46 -6.23 -18.69
CA THR A 967 -24.51 -7.24 -18.87
C THR A 967 -23.98 -8.40 -19.73
N ILE A 968 -23.28 -8.12 -20.84
CA ILE A 968 -22.54 -9.12 -21.64
C ILE A 968 -21.49 -9.82 -20.77
N LEU A 969 -20.66 -9.10 -20.01
CA LEU A 969 -19.59 -9.71 -19.20
C LEU A 969 -20.13 -10.67 -18.12
N LEU A 970 -21.31 -10.36 -17.55
CA LEU A 970 -22.03 -11.20 -16.59
C LEU A 970 -22.73 -12.40 -17.27
N CYS A 971 -23.40 -12.17 -18.40
CA CYS A 971 -24.28 -13.17 -19.02
C CYS A 971 -23.62 -14.06 -20.10
N ARG A 972 -22.48 -13.66 -20.69
CA ARG A 972 -21.76 -14.42 -21.73
C ARG A 972 -21.45 -15.89 -21.39
N PRO A 973 -21.13 -16.29 -20.14
CA PRO A 973 -20.80 -17.69 -19.87
C PRO A 973 -21.99 -18.63 -20.07
N PHE A 974 -23.22 -18.14 -19.88
CA PHE A 974 -24.43 -18.92 -20.08
C PHE A 974 -24.74 -19.09 -21.57
N LEU A 975 -24.55 -18.04 -22.38
CA LEU A 975 -24.64 -18.14 -23.84
C LEU A 975 -23.59 -19.11 -24.39
N LEU A 976 -22.33 -19.03 -23.95
CA LEU A 976 -21.26 -19.95 -24.35
C LEU A 976 -21.61 -21.42 -24.01
N HIS A 977 -22.14 -21.67 -22.81
CA HIS A 977 -22.55 -23.02 -22.39
C HIS A 977 -23.78 -23.54 -23.14
N LEU A 978 -24.70 -22.67 -23.58
CA LEU A 978 -25.75 -23.08 -24.52
C LEU A 978 -25.16 -23.58 -25.84
N VAL A 979 -24.13 -22.91 -26.39
CA VAL A 979 -23.50 -23.38 -27.64
C VAL A 979 -22.82 -24.73 -27.44
N LEU A 980 -22.03 -24.89 -26.38
CA LEU A 980 -21.20 -26.06 -26.11
C LEU A 980 -21.92 -27.26 -25.46
N SER A 981 -23.15 -27.10 -24.93
CA SER A 981 -23.75 -28.12 -24.05
C SER A 981 -25.28 -28.20 -24.08
N TYR A 982 -25.96 -27.63 -25.09
CA TYR A 982 -27.44 -27.62 -25.18
C TYR A 982 -28.08 -29.00 -25.01
N ALA A 983 -27.55 -30.01 -25.69
CA ALA A 983 -28.11 -31.36 -25.73
C ALA A 983 -27.96 -32.14 -24.41
N THR A 984 -27.07 -31.70 -23.52
CA THR A 984 -26.80 -32.34 -22.22
C THR A 984 -27.42 -31.60 -21.03
N LEU A 985 -28.01 -30.42 -21.24
CA LEU A 985 -28.64 -29.62 -20.19
C LEU A 985 -29.99 -30.18 -19.76
N GLY A 986 -30.12 -30.51 -18.47
CA GLY A 986 -31.40 -30.88 -17.85
C GLY A 986 -32.44 -29.76 -17.94
N SER A 987 -33.70 -30.12 -18.15
CA SER A 987 -34.79 -29.21 -18.55
C SER A 987 -35.02 -28.01 -17.62
N SER A 988 -34.82 -28.16 -16.31
CA SER A 988 -34.93 -27.06 -15.34
C SER A 988 -33.81 -26.02 -15.49
N LYS A 989 -32.57 -26.47 -15.67
CA LYS A 989 -31.39 -25.60 -15.83
C LYS A 989 -31.38 -24.94 -17.22
N LYS A 990 -31.83 -25.67 -18.25
CA LYS A 990 -31.95 -25.22 -19.63
C LYS A 990 -32.68 -23.88 -19.77
N ILE A 991 -33.87 -23.74 -19.17
CA ILE A 991 -34.69 -22.50 -19.20
C ILE A 991 -33.92 -21.29 -18.63
N TRP A 992 -33.14 -21.49 -17.57
CA TRP A 992 -32.40 -20.41 -16.92
C TRP A 992 -31.19 -19.97 -17.77
N PHE A 993 -30.50 -20.92 -18.39
CA PHE A 993 -29.43 -20.62 -19.35
C PHE A 993 -29.98 -19.91 -20.60
N GLU A 994 -31.09 -20.38 -21.17
CA GLU A 994 -31.78 -19.74 -22.30
C GLU A 994 -32.13 -18.28 -21.99
N ARG A 995 -32.66 -18.00 -20.79
CA ARG A 995 -32.95 -16.62 -20.34
C ARG A 995 -31.71 -15.74 -20.24
N MET A 996 -30.63 -16.21 -19.61
CA MET A 996 -29.37 -15.44 -19.55
C MET A 996 -28.69 -15.30 -20.92
N GLY A 997 -28.85 -16.29 -21.79
CA GLY A 997 -28.46 -16.22 -23.20
C GLY A 997 -29.22 -15.11 -23.93
N LYS A 998 -30.56 -15.06 -23.82
CA LYS A 998 -31.39 -13.95 -24.35
C LYS A 998 -30.90 -12.61 -23.82
N THR A 999 -30.66 -12.49 -22.51
CA THR A 999 -30.14 -11.25 -21.88
C THR A 999 -28.76 -10.84 -22.42
N CYS A 1000 -27.88 -11.80 -22.73
CA CYS A 1000 -26.59 -11.51 -23.36
C CYS A 1000 -26.73 -11.03 -24.81
N ILE A 1001 -27.65 -11.63 -25.57
CA ILE A 1001 -27.95 -11.27 -26.96
C ILE A 1001 -28.62 -9.89 -27.03
N ASP A 1002 -29.61 -9.63 -26.18
CA ASP A 1002 -30.28 -8.34 -26.00
C ASP A 1002 -29.28 -7.21 -25.77
N ALA A 1003 -28.35 -7.41 -24.84
CA ALA A 1003 -27.29 -6.45 -24.56
C ALA A 1003 -26.37 -6.20 -25.77
N ALA A 1004 -26.09 -7.22 -26.59
CA ALA A 1004 -25.33 -7.04 -27.82
C ALA A 1004 -26.12 -6.33 -28.93
N GLN A 1005 -27.43 -6.62 -29.07
CA GLN A 1005 -28.32 -5.94 -30.01
C GLN A 1005 -28.48 -4.45 -29.67
N LYS A 1006 -28.68 -4.13 -28.38
CA LYS A 1006 -28.75 -2.73 -27.91
C LYS A 1006 -27.41 -2.02 -28.07
N SER A 1007 -26.29 -2.70 -27.81
CA SER A 1007 -24.95 -2.17 -28.09
C SER A 1007 -24.74 -1.88 -29.58
N LEU A 1008 -25.15 -2.77 -30.49
CA LEU A 1008 -25.09 -2.56 -31.94
C LEU A 1008 -25.93 -1.35 -32.34
N ALA A 1009 -27.16 -1.23 -31.86
CA ALA A 1009 -28.03 -0.09 -32.16
C ALA A 1009 -27.41 1.25 -31.70
N ILE A 1010 -26.77 1.29 -30.54
CA ILE A 1010 -26.05 2.47 -30.05
C ILE A 1010 -24.84 2.80 -30.94
N LEU A 1011 -24.05 1.81 -31.37
CA LEU A 1011 -22.91 2.02 -32.28
C LEU A 1011 -23.37 2.47 -33.68
N GLN A 1012 -24.52 1.98 -34.17
CA GLN A 1012 -25.15 2.45 -35.41
C GLN A 1012 -25.62 3.90 -35.30
N LEU A 1013 -26.21 4.29 -34.17
CA LEU A 1013 -26.57 5.69 -33.89
C LEU A 1013 -25.32 6.58 -33.77
N MET A 1014 -24.25 6.12 -33.10
CA MET A 1014 -22.97 6.84 -33.06
C MET A 1014 -22.38 7.07 -34.45
N ALA A 1015 -22.47 6.07 -35.35
CA ALA A 1015 -22.02 6.25 -36.74
C ALA A 1015 -22.90 7.25 -37.50
N ALA A 1016 -24.23 7.16 -37.39
CA ALA A 1016 -25.16 8.08 -38.04
C ALA A 1016 -25.04 9.53 -37.52
N ASP A 1017 -24.63 9.72 -36.27
CA ASP A 1017 -24.35 11.00 -35.64
C ASP A 1017 -22.87 11.44 -35.77
N ASN A 1018 -22.01 10.74 -36.52
CA ASN A 1018 -20.55 10.99 -36.63
C ASN A 1018 -19.79 11.04 -35.29
N ASN A 1019 -20.32 10.39 -34.25
CA ASN A 1019 -19.77 10.33 -32.89
C ASN A 1019 -18.90 9.06 -32.63
N LEU A 1020 -18.83 8.15 -33.60
CA LEU A 1020 -18.01 6.92 -33.57
C LEU A 1020 -16.52 7.25 -33.85
N SER A 1021 -15.59 6.73 -33.05
CA SER A 1021 -14.20 7.21 -33.04
C SER A 1021 -13.14 6.11 -32.88
N SER A 1022 -12.09 6.18 -33.70
CA SER A 1022 -10.87 5.38 -33.59
C SER A 1022 -9.68 6.15 -32.97
N PHE A 1023 -9.91 7.35 -32.42
CA PHE A 1023 -8.88 8.06 -31.64
C PHE A 1023 -8.65 7.44 -30.24
N THR A 1024 -9.49 6.48 -29.86
CA THR A 1024 -9.30 5.58 -28.72
C THR A 1024 -9.57 4.15 -29.16
N ALA A 1025 -9.04 3.15 -28.44
CA ALA A 1025 -9.37 1.75 -28.70
C ALA A 1025 -10.82 1.36 -28.30
N PHE A 1026 -11.63 2.29 -27.78
CA PHE A 1026 -12.91 2.00 -27.12
C PHE A 1026 -14.00 1.47 -28.05
N ASP A 1027 -14.36 2.25 -29.05
CA ASP A 1027 -15.43 1.95 -29.98
C ASP A 1027 -15.16 0.61 -30.68
N SER A 1028 -13.93 0.41 -31.16
CA SER A 1028 -13.45 -0.84 -31.77
C SER A 1028 -13.52 -2.03 -30.80
N THR A 1029 -13.13 -1.86 -29.53
CA THR A 1029 -13.26 -2.92 -28.49
C THR A 1029 -14.74 -3.32 -28.28
N CYS A 1030 -15.66 -2.35 -28.30
CA CYS A 1030 -17.08 -2.62 -28.15
C CYS A 1030 -17.68 -3.30 -29.38
N ILE A 1031 -17.25 -2.94 -30.59
CA ILE A 1031 -17.67 -3.62 -31.83
C ILE A 1031 -17.19 -5.08 -31.85
N LEU A 1032 -15.93 -5.36 -31.49
CA LEU A 1032 -15.43 -6.73 -31.35
C LEU A 1032 -16.23 -7.55 -30.34
N ARG A 1033 -16.58 -6.95 -29.19
CA ARG A 1033 -17.38 -7.62 -28.15
C ARG A 1033 -18.76 -8.05 -28.66
N ILE A 1034 -19.43 -7.24 -29.48
CA ILE A 1034 -20.74 -7.64 -30.04
C ILE A 1034 -20.61 -8.66 -31.17
N VAL A 1035 -19.57 -8.55 -32.01
CA VAL A 1035 -19.24 -9.57 -33.04
C VAL A 1035 -19.10 -10.94 -32.39
N MET A 1036 -18.32 -11.06 -31.32
CA MET A 1036 -18.19 -12.28 -30.52
C MET A 1036 -19.54 -12.87 -30.05
N ILE A 1037 -20.44 -12.03 -29.52
CA ILE A 1037 -21.75 -12.50 -29.03
C ILE A 1037 -22.69 -12.90 -30.17
N PHE A 1038 -22.67 -12.20 -31.31
CA PHE A 1038 -23.46 -12.60 -32.47
C PHE A 1038 -22.94 -13.88 -33.13
N ILE A 1039 -21.64 -14.17 -33.05
CA ILE A 1039 -21.13 -15.47 -33.52
C ILE A 1039 -21.58 -16.60 -32.59
N LEU A 1040 -21.63 -16.42 -31.27
CA LEU A 1040 -22.23 -17.42 -30.36
C LEU A 1040 -23.72 -17.62 -30.67
N ALA A 1041 -24.48 -16.54 -30.86
CA ALA A 1041 -25.90 -16.60 -31.19
C ALA A 1041 -26.15 -17.30 -32.54
N PHE A 1042 -25.36 -16.98 -33.57
CA PHE A 1042 -25.40 -17.66 -34.87
C PHE A 1042 -24.95 -19.12 -34.78
N GLY A 1043 -23.89 -19.41 -34.01
CA GLY A 1043 -23.38 -20.77 -33.79
C GLY A 1043 -24.43 -21.68 -33.18
N HIS A 1044 -25.14 -21.18 -32.17
CA HIS A 1044 -26.20 -21.88 -31.47
C HIS A 1044 -27.48 -22.04 -32.30
N THR A 1045 -27.98 -20.96 -32.91
CA THR A 1045 -29.33 -20.92 -33.52
C THR A 1045 -29.34 -21.08 -35.04
N LYS A 1046 -28.21 -20.91 -35.72
CA LYS A 1046 -28.06 -20.83 -37.19
C LYS A 1046 -28.92 -19.75 -37.87
N LEU A 1047 -29.50 -18.80 -37.13
CA LEU A 1047 -30.42 -17.80 -37.67
C LEU A 1047 -29.68 -16.63 -38.35
N GLN A 1048 -29.99 -16.41 -39.63
CA GLN A 1048 -29.32 -15.43 -40.50
C GLN A 1048 -29.32 -13.99 -39.96
N HIS A 1049 -30.31 -13.60 -39.14
CA HIS A 1049 -30.33 -12.30 -38.44
C HIS A 1049 -29.03 -12.02 -37.67
N TYR A 1050 -28.49 -13.02 -36.96
CA TYR A 1050 -27.25 -12.85 -36.22
C TYR A 1050 -26.03 -12.68 -37.13
N ARG A 1051 -26.03 -13.33 -38.30
CA ARG A 1051 -25.02 -13.10 -39.33
C ARG A 1051 -25.08 -11.66 -39.88
N SER A 1052 -26.27 -11.13 -40.17
CA SER A 1052 -26.42 -9.74 -40.61
C SER A 1052 -26.05 -8.72 -39.52
N ASN A 1053 -26.16 -9.06 -38.24
CA ASN A 1053 -25.62 -8.23 -37.16
C ASN A 1053 -24.08 -8.24 -37.10
N ILE A 1054 -23.42 -9.34 -37.48
CA ILE A 1054 -21.95 -9.38 -37.66
C ILE A 1054 -21.57 -8.52 -38.87
N GLU A 1055 -22.25 -8.68 -40.00
CA GLU A 1055 -22.03 -7.89 -41.23
C GLU A 1055 -22.16 -6.38 -40.95
N ALA A 1056 -23.20 -5.96 -40.22
CA ALA A 1056 -23.39 -4.58 -39.77
C ALA A 1056 -22.29 -4.11 -38.82
N ALA A 1057 -21.86 -4.93 -37.86
CA ALA A 1057 -20.77 -4.60 -36.95
C ALA A 1057 -19.42 -4.41 -37.68
N LEU A 1058 -19.10 -5.28 -38.64
CA LEU A 1058 -17.91 -5.13 -39.50
C LEU A 1058 -17.98 -3.87 -40.38
N HIS A 1059 -19.18 -3.50 -40.85
CA HIS A 1059 -19.37 -2.24 -41.59
C HIS A 1059 -19.11 -1.01 -40.71
N LEU A 1060 -19.46 -1.05 -39.42
CA LEU A 1060 -19.14 0.04 -38.48
C LEU A 1060 -17.64 0.17 -38.27
N LEU A 1061 -16.90 -0.94 -38.07
CA LEU A 1061 -15.43 -0.92 -38.00
C LEU A 1061 -14.82 -0.31 -39.27
N LYS A 1062 -15.27 -0.73 -40.46
CA LYS A 1062 -14.80 -0.19 -41.75
C LYS A 1062 -15.14 1.30 -41.95
N GLY A 1063 -16.24 1.78 -41.36
CA GLY A 1063 -16.67 3.19 -41.44
C GLY A 1063 -15.93 4.14 -40.50
N MET A 1064 -15.14 3.64 -39.56
CA MET A 1064 -14.28 4.45 -38.69
C MET A 1064 -13.00 4.89 -39.41
N PRO A 1065 -12.29 5.94 -38.95
CA PRO A 1065 -10.95 6.25 -39.45
C PRO A 1065 -9.99 5.08 -39.22
N GLN A 1066 -9.38 4.55 -40.28
CA GLN A 1066 -8.59 3.31 -40.21
C GLN A 1066 -7.18 3.53 -39.66
N VAL A 1067 -7.08 3.58 -38.34
CA VAL A 1067 -5.88 3.99 -37.60
C VAL A 1067 -5.58 2.98 -36.49
N GLY A 1068 -4.29 2.67 -36.28
CA GLY A 1068 -3.80 1.94 -35.11
C GLY A 1068 -4.59 0.65 -34.82
N PHE A 1069 -5.09 0.52 -33.60
CA PHE A 1069 -5.92 -0.60 -33.17
C PHE A 1069 -7.18 -0.78 -34.02
N CYS A 1070 -7.83 0.32 -34.44
CA CYS A 1070 -9.00 0.23 -35.32
C CYS A 1070 -8.64 -0.34 -36.70
N LYS A 1071 -7.53 0.11 -37.29
CA LYS A 1071 -7.02 -0.45 -38.56
C LYS A 1071 -6.75 -1.94 -38.43
N MET A 1072 -5.96 -2.31 -37.41
CA MET A 1072 -5.56 -3.68 -37.12
C MET A 1072 -6.80 -4.59 -37.02
N VAL A 1073 -7.81 -4.22 -36.24
CA VAL A 1073 -9.01 -5.08 -36.10
C VAL A 1073 -9.91 -5.08 -37.34
N THR A 1074 -9.96 -3.99 -38.13
CA THR A 1074 -10.69 -3.97 -39.41
C THR A 1074 -10.06 -4.90 -40.45
N GLU A 1075 -8.73 -5.03 -40.45
CA GLU A 1075 -7.98 -5.92 -41.35
C GLU A 1075 -8.02 -7.38 -40.85
N GLU A 1076 -7.74 -7.62 -39.56
CA GLU A 1076 -7.66 -8.98 -38.99
C GLU A 1076 -9.02 -9.66 -38.83
N THR A 1077 -10.08 -8.95 -38.41
CA THR A 1077 -11.35 -9.58 -38.02
C THR A 1077 -12.03 -10.29 -39.20
N PRO A 1078 -12.12 -9.73 -40.42
CA PRO A 1078 -12.67 -10.44 -41.57
C PRO A 1078 -11.86 -11.68 -41.97
N MET A 1079 -10.52 -11.63 -41.88
CA MET A 1079 -9.66 -12.80 -42.15
C MET A 1079 -9.94 -13.92 -41.16
N ARG A 1080 -9.94 -13.61 -39.86
CA ARG A 1080 -10.23 -14.55 -38.78
C ARG A 1080 -11.64 -15.11 -38.85
N LEU A 1081 -12.62 -14.37 -39.41
CA LEU A 1081 -13.97 -14.88 -39.66
C LEU A 1081 -14.04 -15.81 -40.89
N ALA A 1082 -13.21 -15.58 -41.92
CA ALA A 1082 -13.08 -16.49 -43.05
C ALA A 1082 -12.48 -17.85 -42.63
N ASP A 1083 -11.49 -17.87 -41.73
CA ASP A 1083 -10.94 -19.10 -41.12
C ASP A 1083 -12.02 -19.96 -40.44
N LEU A 1084 -13.09 -19.32 -39.96
CA LEU A 1084 -14.22 -19.91 -39.24
C LEU A 1084 -15.41 -20.26 -40.16
N GLY A 1085 -15.20 -20.22 -41.48
CA GLY A 1085 -16.24 -20.46 -42.49
C GLY A 1085 -17.28 -19.33 -42.63
N LEU A 1086 -17.12 -18.22 -41.91
CA LEU A 1086 -18.01 -17.06 -41.95
C LEU A 1086 -17.54 -16.06 -43.02
N THR A 1087 -17.58 -16.49 -44.28
CA THR A 1087 -17.23 -15.64 -45.44
C THR A 1087 -18.39 -14.72 -45.84
N PHE A 1088 -18.12 -13.42 -45.99
CA PHE A 1088 -19.11 -12.38 -46.25
C PHE A 1088 -19.23 -11.94 -47.72
N ASP A 1089 -18.30 -12.34 -48.58
CA ASP A 1089 -18.43 -12.17 -50.03
C ASP A 1089 -19.52 -13.09 -50.60
N ASN A 1090 -20.07 -12.74 -51.77
CA ASN A 1090 -21.30 -13.32 -52.36
C ASN A 1090 -21.13 -14.77 -52.92
N GLN A 1091 -20.63 -15.69 -52.10
CA GLN A 1091 -20.62 -17.14 -52.33
C GLN A 1091 -21.77 -17.80 -51.55
N PRO A 1092 -22.59 -18.68 -52.17
CA PRO A 1092 -23.65 -19.41 -51.47
C PRO A 1092 -23.08 -20.59 -50.67
N ASN A 1093 -22.28 -20.30 -49.63
CA ASN A 1093 -21.54 -21.30 -48.89
C ASN A 1093 -22.42 -22.16 -47.96
N THR A 1094 -22.22 -23.47 -48.04
CA THR A 1094 -23.00 -24.51 -47.37
C THR A 1094 -22.70 -24.60 -45.88
N GLY A 1095 -23.74 -24.56 -45.05
CA GLY A 1095 -23.79 -25.19 -43.71
C GLY A 1095 -22.58 -24.95 -42.79
N VAL A 1096 -22.52 -23.79 -42.13
CA VAL A 1096 -21.51 -23.49 -41.10
C VAL A 1096 -21.74 -24.34 -39.84
N LEU A 1097 -21.14 -25.53 -39.83
CA LEU A 1097 -21.05 -26.41 -38.68
C LEU A 1097 -19.97 -25.88 -37.72
N LEU A 1098 -20.34 -24.89 -36.92
CA LEU A 1098 -19.61 -24.55 -35.69
C LEU A 1098 -19.73 -25.73 -34.72
N ASP A 1099 -18.75 -26.63 -34.77
CA ASP A 1099 -18.49 -27.68 -33.80
C ASP A 1099 -17.59 -27.19 -32.65
N ASP A 1100 -17.35 -28.02 -31.64
CA ASP A 1100 -16.63 -27.62 -30.43
C ASP A 1100 -15.17 -27.21 -30.71
N ASP A 1101 -14.52 -27.79 -31.74
CA ASP A 1101 -13.15 -27.44 -32.13
C ASP A 1101 -13.12 -26.08 -32.88
N LEU A 1102 -14.07 -25.82 -33.78
CA LEU A 1102 -14.19 -24.52 -34.44
C LEU A 1102 -14.64 -23.42 -33.45
N ILE A 1103 -15.47 -23.77 -32.46
CA ILE A 1103 -15.84 -22.91 -31.33
C ILE A 1103 -14.65 -22.71 -30.38
N ALA A 1104 -13.66 -23.61 -30.30
CA ALA A 1104 -12.41 -23.37 -29.59
C ALA A 1104 -11.47 -22.43 -30.37
N GLN A 1105 -11.28 -22.67 -31.66
CA GLN A 1105 -10.43 -21.85 -32.55
C GLN A 1105 -10.94 -20.41 -32.68
N LEU A 1106 -12.27 -20.21 -32.66
CA LEU A 1106 -12.95 -18.92 -32.69
C LEU A 1106 -12.32 -17.85 -31.79
N TRP A 1107 -11.96 -18.25 -30.56
CA TRP A 1107 -11.44 -17.34 -29.55
C TRP A 1107 -9.92 -17.40 -29.44
N GLY A 1108 -9.28 -18.51 -29.85
CA GLY A 1108 -7.83 -18.53 -30.06
C GLY A 1108 -7.38 -17.53 -31.14
N ASN A 1109 -8.22 -17.32 -32.16
CA ASN A 1109 -7.90 -16.41 -33.27
C ASN A 1109 -8.37 -14.97 -33.02
N LEU A 1110 -9.64 -14.72 -32.63
CA LEU A 1110 -10.16 -13.35 -32.53
C LEU A 1110 -9.63 -12.54 -31.33
N ASP A 1111 -9.42 -13.18 -30.16
CA ASP A 1111 -8.61 -12.63 -29.06
C ASP A 1111 -8.19 -13.79 -28.13
N PRO A 1112 -6.98 -14.37 -28.30
CA PRO A 1112 -6.52 -15.51 -27.50
C PRO A 1112 -6.50 -15.23 -25.98
N ASN A 1113 -6.43 -13.96 -25.58
CA ASN A 1113 -6.33 -13.56 -24.18
C ASN A 1113 -7.70 -13.29 -23.52
N PHE A 1114 -8.78 -13.07 -24.30
CA PHE A 1114 -10.12 -12.85 -23.74
C PHE A 1114 -10.80 -14.14 -23.24
N MET A 1115 -10.27 -15.29 -23.67
CA MET A 1115 -10.85 -16.62 -23.42
C MET A 1115 -9.92 -17.64 -22.76
N THR A 1116 -8.61 -17.42 -22.61
CA THR A 1116 -7.76 -18.27 -21.75
C THR A 1116 -8.32 -18.47 -20.33
N PRO A 1117 -8.97 -17.50 -19.66
CA PRO A 1117 -9.68 -17.72 -18.39
C PRO A 1117 -10.88 -18.68 -18.43
N LEU A 1118 -11.45 -18.94 -19.60
CA LEU A 1118 -12.65 -19.74 -19.86
C LEU A 1118 -12.33 -21.07 -20.57
N GLN A 1119 -11.30 -21.12 -21.42
CA GLN A 1119 -10.81 -22.33 -22.08
C GLN A 1119 -9.92 -23.17 -21.15
N THR A 1120 -9.20 -22.55 -20.20
CA THR A 1120 -8.61 -23.30 -19.07
C THR A 1120 -9.65 -23.73 -18.04
N GLN A 1121 -10.88 -23.19 -18.08
CA GLN A 1121 -12.07 -23.78 -17.47
C GLN A 1121 -12.65 -24.88 -18.39
N GLN A 1122 -11.83 -25.90 -18.66
CA GLN A 1122 -12.24 -27.09 -19.43
C GLN A 1122 -13.36 -27.90 -18.77
N SER A 1123 -13.78 -27.52 -17.56
CA SER A 1123 -15.18 -27.60 -17.18
C SER A 1123 -15.72 -26.23 -16.79
N LEU A 1124 -16.80 -25.81 -17.47
CA LEU A 1124 -17.85 -25.00 -16.86
C LEU A 1124 -18.63 -25.90 -15.87
N ASP A 1125 -17.93 -26.41 -14.84
CA ASP A 1125 -18.50 -27.05 -13.65
C ASP A 1125 -19.20 -26.00 -12.78
N LEU A 1126 -20.17 -25.33 -13.38
CA LEU A 1126 -21.27 -24.71 -12.65
C LEU A 1126 -22.14 -25.85 -12.10
N THR A 1127 -21.58 -26.55 -11.11
CA THR A 1127 -22.26 -27.56 -10.29
C THR A 1127 -23.18 -26.82 -9.33
N PHE A 1128 -24.23 -26.18 -9.88
CA PHE A 1128 -25.22 -25.44 -9.10
C PHE A 1128 -25.80 -26.33 -8.01
N GLU A 1129 -25.80 -25.83 -6.78
CA GLU A 1129 -26.34 -26.56 -5.63
C GLU A 1129 -27.88 -26.65 -5.73
N ASP A 1130 -28.37 -27.78 -6.23
CA ASP A 1130 -29.81 -28.12 -6.26
C ASP A 1130 -30.39 -28.44 -4.85
N SER A 1131 -29.71 -28.03 -3.78
CA SER A 1131 -30.03 -28.35 -2.38
C SER A 1131 -31.03 -27.39 -1.73
N GLY A 1132 -31.25 -26.22 -2.33
CA GLY A 1132 -32.31 -25.29 -1.93
C GLY A 1132 -33.63 -25.64 -2.60
N SER A 1133 -34.73 -25.64 -1.84
CA SER A 1133 -36.10 -25.74 -2.39
C SER A 1133 -36.52 -24.43 -3.07
N PHE A 1134 -35.88 -24.13 -4.20
CA PHE A 1134 -36.12 -22.94 -5.00
C PHE A 1134 -37.35 -23.15 -5.89
N ASP A 1135 -38.43 -22.38 -5.69
CA ASP A 1135 -39.46 -22.27 -6.71
C ASP A 1135 -38.90 -21.44 -7.87
N LEU A 1136 -38.45 -22.13 -8.92
CA LEU A 1136 -37.97 -21.47 -10.13
C LEU A 1136 -39.01 -20.53 -10.71
N ASN A 1137 -40.32 -20.74 -10.54
CA ASN A 1137 -41.31 -19.96 -11.28
C ASN A 1137 -41.63 -18.61 -10.61
N SER A 1138 -41.87 -18.56 -9.29
CA SER A 1138 -42.15 -17.29 -8.60
C SER A 1138 -41.01 -16.29 -8.79
N ASP A 1139 -39.78 -16.77 -8.62
CA ASP A 1139 -38.55 -15.97 -8.63
C ASP A 1139 -37.85 -15.97 -10.00
N MET A 1140 -38.50 -16.46 -11.07
CA MET A 1140 -38.14 -16.14 -12.46
C MET A 1140 -39.09 -15.12 -13.11
N LEU A 1141 -40.26 -14.86 -12.52
CA LEU A 1141 -41.26 -13.95 -13.11
C LEU A 1141 -41.02 -12.47 -12.80
N GLN A 1142 -40.17 -12.12 -11.81
CA GLN A 1142 -39.92 -10.73 -11.42
C GLN A 1142 -38.70 -10.05 -12.08
N PHE A 1143 -37.73 -10.81 -12.62
CA PHE A 1143 -36.35 -10.30 -12.79
C PHE A 1143 -35.89 -10.03 -14.22
N THR A 1144 -36.74 -10.25 -15.20
CA THR A 1144 -36.42 -9.99 -16.62
C THR A 1144 -37.68 -9.56 -17.36
N SER A 1145 -37.70 -8.31 -17.83
CA SER A 1145 -38.53 -7.92 -18.98
C SER A 1145 -37.95 -8.61 -20.23
N LEU A 1146 -38.23 -9.91 -20.38
CA LEU A 1146 -37.77 -10.69 -21.52
C LEU A 1146 -38.41 -10.12 -22.77
N ASP A 1147 -37.58 -9.69 -23.72
CA ASP A 1147 -38.01 -9.66 -25.10
C ASP A 1147 -38.06 -11.11 -25.59
N ASP A 1148 -39.24 -11.72 -25.47
CA ASP A 1148 -39.42 -13.10 -25.89
C ASP A 1148 -39.37 -13.28 -27.42
N SER A 1149 -39.34 -12.18 -28.20
CA SER A 1149 -39.06 -12.23 -29.64
C SER A 1149 -37.61 -12.60 -29.96
N ILE A 1150 -36.67 -12.46 -29.00
CA ILE A 1150 -35.27 -12.87 -29.19
C ILE A 1150 -35.21 -14.41 -29.30
N PRO A 1151 -34.85 -14.97 -30.48
CA PRO A 1151 -34.88 -16.41 -30.70
C PRO A 1151 -33.59 -17.05 -30.20
N ILE A 1152 -33.71 -18.00 -29.28
CA ILE A 1152 -32.54 -18.74 -28.76
C ILE A 1152 -32.70 -20.26 -28.81
N ASP A 1153 -33.89 -20.79 -29.05
CA ASP A 1153 -34.08 -22.24 -29.21
C ASP A 1153 -33.67 -22.69 -30.63
N PRO A 1154 -32.61 -23.52 -30.79
CA PRO A 1154 -32.24 -24.09 -32.09
C PRO A 1154 -33.34 -24.91 -32.77
N SER A 1155 -34.40 -25.34 -32.07
CA SER A 1155 -35.55 -25.98 -32.74
C SER A 1155 -36.17 -25.09 -33.85
N GLN A 1156 -36.11 -23.76 -33.68
CA GLN A 1156 -36.64 -22.81 -34.65
C GLN A 1156 -35.86 -22.80 -35.98
N ALA A 1157 -34.60 -23.24 -35.99
CA ALA A 1157 -33.79 -23.33 -37.21
C ALA A 1157 -34.36 -24.35 -38.21
N TYR A 1158 -34.90 -25.47 -37.71
CA TYR A 1158 -35.34 -26.61 -38.53
C TYR A 1158 -36.68 -26.37 -39.22
N HIS A 1159 -37.48 -25.40 -38.78
CA HIS A 1159 -38.74 -25.04 -39.46
C HIS A 1159 -38.54 -24.45 -40.86
N GLY A 1160 -37.35 -23.92 -41.19
CA GLY A 1160 -37.00 -23.40 -42.52
C GLY A 1160 -36.30 -24.41 -43.46
N PHE A 1161 -35.70 -25.47 -42.90
CA PHE A 1161 -34.94 -26.48 -43.64
C PHE A 1161 -35.57 -27.85 -43.44
N GLY A 1162 -36.44 -28.26 -44.37
CA GLY A 1162 -37.31 -29.44 -44.25
C GLY A 1162 -36.57 -30.79 -44.20
N PHE A 1163 -36.05 -31.14 -43.03
CA PHE A 1163 -35.59 -32.47 -42.64
C PHE A 1163 -36.48 -33.01 -41.51
N GLN A 1164 -36.74 -34.33 -41.54
CA GLN A 1164 -37.53 -35.06 -40.55
C GLN A 1164 -36.65 -35.74 -39.50
#